data_AF-A0A2H9VNN3-F1
#
_entry.id   AF-A0A2H9VNN3-F1
#
_cell.length_a   1.000
_cell.length_b   1.000
_cell.length_c   1.000
_cell.angle_alpha   90.00
_cell.angle_beta   90.00
_cell.angle_gamma   90.00
#
_symmetry.space_group_name_H-M   'P 1'
#
loop_
_entity.id
_entity.type
_entity.pdbx_description
1 polymer ?
#
loop_
_entity_poly.entity_id
_entity_poly.type
_entity_poly.pdbx_seq_one_letter_code
_entity_poly.pdbx_strand_id
1 'polypeptide(L)'
;MPIIANIQLDERYENHGNDRYADAYINLYDSETGQPVNGNNVEVTYQIDEFSEGALNSYVNTITISGQSQQIATNFPTFRVAVDEYGNSSIQFYRNYFIVNVSETPNPAPPVYACNLQILGIDVDKFETTPGAADGQITVKAYSSYLPIKYSLDNVNFQTSNVFTGLSGGLKTVYVTDANTLGCSASQDIAVPTLNNLLLDDPSVTVGGNICRWNAAFNPIVFTYQRRDFSVYSVSYDSITGYAALLLNTNDTSKLLKNDKVYVNAGAYKGVFNVIRADGSTVVIEAYFTTSATGFINIDKLRPYYAIRTKIVYQDATTGQQKTIESINRPDNTGLVKADLSSFLQSLVKPVDESDYALVNYRDANLSASYSISYAPQYDDANGQEIVSPYYDMQHPFYVVYAAKQLGDRFGGNMAAYVPFKTLTGGAQPAKWLTDFAEPAYSKSYPFDIGFIYSEDILGLDLYCEMELLDVNRKPLPGGTQAVALLNEDGSWLLNQDGTKYIIAGQMASTTALAAQLGLNRLLINNNFPPNAQYFSLTIKYDDSNNVSHAVTQTQVVRIDKTIDDNSVYLRWIGLNGSWNYYRFVYNQEVTLDVQNAVIIKKYVSDWENQQGIEDVISKSAEQKMKVMAEDLSVNDIKGLQSIKYSPKVQMLVNKNPVKWQTVILNTATFAEYETRNGQAPFSITFNLPAINIQTQ
;
A
#
# COMPACT_ATOMS: atom_id res chain seq x y z
N MET A 1 -3.05 38.93 -39.20
CA MET A 1 -3.54 37.54 -39.40
C MET A 1 -4.84 37.64 -40.17
N PRO A 2 -5.12 36.78 -41.16
CA PRO A 2 -6.38 36.81 -41.87
C PRO A 2 -7.51 36.34 -40.93
N ILE A 3 -8.35 37.28 -40.49
CA ILE A 3 -9.49 37.03 -39.59
C ILE A 3 -10.72 36.71 -40.44
N ILE A 4 -11.46 35.69 -40.05
CA ILE A 4 -12.79 35.39 -40.59
C ILE A 4 -13.84 35.59 -39.49
N ALA A 5 -15.03 36.01 -39.91
CA ALA A 5 -16.18 36.16 -39.03
C ALA A 5 -17.23 35.09 -39.36
N ASN A 6 -17.92 34.59 -38.35
CA ASN A 6 -19.07 33.72 -38.51
C ASN A 6 -20.25 34.24 -37.70
N ILE A 7 -21.47 33.97 -38.18
CA ILE A 7 -22.70 34.31 -37.47
C ILE A 7 -23.19 33.08 -36.72
N GLN A 8 -23.39 33.25 -35.42
CA GLN A 8 -24.06 32.28 -34.56
C GLN A 8 -25.45 32.80 -34.22
N LEU A 9 -26.46 31.95 -34.45
CA LEU A 9 -27.84 32.18 -34.03
C LEU A 9 -28.19 31.21 -32.92
N ASP A 10 -28.52 31.74 -31.75
CA ASP A 10 -29.03 30.95 -30.63
C ASP A 10 -30.55 30.96 -30.67
N GLU A 11 -31.13 30.03 -31.44
CA GLU A 11 -32.58 29.95 -31.68
C GLU A 11 -33.37 29.39 -30.49
N ARG A 12 -34.57 29.93 -30.29
CA ARG A 12 -35.58 29.51 -29.30
C ARG A 12 -36.94 29.39 -30.01
N TYR A 13 -37.72 28.40 -29.61
CA TYR A 13 -39.04 28.12 -30.19
C TYR A 13 -40.16 28.64 -29.27
N GLU A 14 -41.14 29.33 -29.86
CA GLU A 14 -42.38 29.72 -29.17
C GLU A 14 -43.62 29.29 -29.98
N ASN A 15 -44.78 29.16 -29.31
CA ASN A 15 -46.07 28.78 -29.91
C ASN A 15 -46.04 27.51 -30.79
N HIS A 16 -45.86 26.34 -30.16
CA HIS A 16 -45.98 25.02 -30.80
C HIS A 16 -45.15 24.83 -32.10
N GLY A 17 -44.05 25.58 -32.26
CA GLY A 17 -43.05 25.37 -33.32
C GLY A 17 -43.22 26.20 -34.59
N ASN A 18 -44.22 27.09 -34.66
CA ASN A 18 -44.50 27.89 -35.87
C ASN A 18 -43.74 29.22 -35.94
N ASP A 19 -43.28 29.76 -34.80
CA ASP A 19 -42.47 30.96 -34.70
C ASP A 19 -41.09 30.65 -34.08
N ARG A 20 -40.03 31.21 -34.67
CA ARG A 20 -38.65 31.10 -34.16
C ARG A 20 -38.10 32.48 -33.82
N TYR A 21 -37.44 32.57 -32.67
CA TYR A 21 -36.73 33.76 -32.22
C TYR A 21 -35.27 33.41 -31.96
N ALA A 22 -34.35 34.34 -32.16
CA ALA A 22 -32.94 34.11 -31.86
C ALA A 22 -32.24 35.33 -31.29
N ASP A 23 -31.14 35.08 -30.61
CA ASP A 23 -30.07 36.04 -30.40
C ASP A 23 -28.99 35.81 -31.47
N ALA A 24 -28.46 36.88 -32.07
CA ALA A 24 -27.44 36.79 -33.11
C ALA A 24 -26.11 37.37 -32.62
N TYR A 25 -25.04 36.60 -32.82
CA TYR A 25 -23.67 36.96 -32.48
C TYR A 25 -22.76 36.85 -33.70
N ILE A 26 -21.82 37.78 -33.80
CA ILE A 26 -20.68 37.64 -34.71
C ILE A 26 -19.49 37.17 -33.87
N ASN A 27 -18.90 36.03 -34.25
CA ASN A 27 -17.71 35.46 -33.63
C ASN A 27 -16.52 35.54 -34.60
N LEU A 28 -15.32 35.83 -34.09
CA LEU A 28 -14.11 35.98 -34.88
C LEU A 28 -13.14 34.82 -34.68
N TYR A 29 -12.62 34.30 -35.79
CA TYR A 29 -11.69 33.17 -35.82
C TYR A 29 -10.47 33.48 -36.69
N ASP A 30 -9.35 32.87 -36.32
CA ASP A 30 -8.18 32.81 -37.17
C ASP A 30 -8.46 31.86 -38.35
N SER A 31 -8.26 32.34 -39.58
CA SER A 31 -8.57 31.53 -40.78
C SER A 31 -7.64 30.35 -41.02
N GLU A 32 -6.45 30.33 -40.40
CA GLU A 32 -5.47 29.24 -40.57
C GLU A 32 -5.62 28.16 -39.49
N THR A 33 -5.88 28.58 -38.24
CA THR A 33 -5.93 27.69 -37.07
C THR A 33 -7.34 27.35 -36.59
N GLY A 34 -8.36 28.12 -37.02
CA GLY A 34 -9.75 27.97 -36.59
C GLY A 34 -10.01 28.32 -35.12
N GLN A 35 -9.03 28.88 -34.41
CA GLN A 35 -9.17 29.25 -33.00
C GLN A 35 -9.79 30.65 -32.85
N PRO A 36 -10.53 30.93 -31.75
CA PRO A 36 -11.09 32.25 -31.49
C PRO A 36 -10.00 33.31 -31.35
N VAL A 37 -10.15 34.43 -32.06
CA VAL A 37 -9.18 35.55 -32.03
C VAL A 37 -9.82 36.85 -31.62
N ASN A 38 -9.05 37.71 -30.95
CA ASN A 38 -9.50 39.06 -30.69
C ASN A 38 -9.49 39.87 -32.00
N GLY A 39 -10.63 40.45 -32.37
CA GLY A 39 -10.79 41.29 -33.54
C GLY A 39 -10.00 42.59 -33.50
N ASN A 40 -9.56 43.04 -32.33
CA ASN A 40 -8.74 44.25 -32.18
C ASN A 40 -9.32 45.47 -32.93
N ASN A 41 -10.64 45.69 -32.90
CA ASN A 41 -11.37 46.72 -33.64
C ASN A 41 -11.42 46.53 -35.17
N VAL A 42 -11.43 45.28 -35.64
CA VAL A 42 -11.79 44.98 -37.02
C VAL A 42 -13.25 45.33 -37.28
N GLU A 43 -13.48 45.88 -38.47
CA GLU A 43 -14.78 46.30 -38.95
C GLU A 43 -15.40 45.13 -39.73
N VAL A 44 -16.57 44.67 -39.27
CA VAL A 44 -17.33 43.58 -39.90
C VAL A 44 -18.59 44.16 -40.52
N THR A 45 -18.71 44.01 -41.84
CA THR A 45 -19.92 44.32 -42.58
C THR A 45 -20.75 43.06 -42.73
N TYR A 46 -22.00 43.12 -42.30
CA TYR A 46 -22.96 42.02 -42.40
C TYR A 46 -24.26 42.50 -43.02
N GLN A 47 -24.89 41.59 -43.77
CA GLN A 47 -26.16 41.83 -44.44
C GLN A 47 -27.27 41.06 -43.70
N ILE A 48 -28.41 41.70 -43.56
CA ILE A 48 -29.65 41.12 -43.06
C ILE A 48 -30.63 41.07 -44.22
N ASP A 49 -31.05 39.87 -44.60
CA ASP A 49 -32.13 39.68 -45.57
C ASP A 49 -33.41 39.33 -44.83
N GLU A 50 -34.40 40.20 -44.94
CA GLU A 50 -35.70 40.04 -44.32
C GLU A 50 -36.79 39.96 -45.38
N PHE A 51 -37.50 38.84 -45.39
CA PHE A 51 -38.73 38.69 -46.14
C PHE A 51 -39.91 38.98 -45.22
N SER A 52 -40.78 39.91 -45.61
CA SER A 52 -42.01 40.24 -44.91
C SER A 52 -43.06 40.74 -45.90
N GLU A 53 -44.33 40.41 -45.69
CA GLU A 53 -45.47 40.88 -46.50
C GLU A 53 -45.31 40.67 -48.03
N GLY A 54 -44.62 39.61 -48.46
CA GLY A 54 -44.44 39.29 -49.88
C GLY A 54 -43.27 40.00 -50.58
N ALA A 55 -42.46 40.78 -49.84
CA ALA A 55 -41.28 41.45 -50.37
C ALA A 55 -40.01 41.05 -49.59
N LEU A 56 -38.87 41.01 -50.28
CA LEU A 56 -37.55 40.78 -49.69
C LEU A 56 -36.81 42.12 -49.58
N ASN A 57 -36.41 42.49 -48.36
CA ASN A 57 -35.62 43.67 -48.06
C ASN A 57 -34.24 43.26 -47.53
N SER A 58 -33.20 43.93 -48.03
CA SER A 58 -31.81 43.66 -47.62
C SER A 58 -31.20 44.90 -46.96
N TYR A 59 -30.65 44.72 -45.77
CA TYR A 59 -30.00 45.77 -44.97
C TYR A 59 -28.53 45.45 -44.78
N VAL A 60 -27.63 46.36 -45.14
CA VAL A 60 -26.20 46.21 -44.91
C VAL A 60 -25.80 47.06 -43.72
N ASN A 61 -25.25 46.43 -42.69
CA ASN A 61 -24.81 47.06 -41.46
C ASN A 61 -23.32 46.81 -41.25
N THR A 62 -22.67 47.71 -40.53
CA THR A 62 -21.25 47.59 -40.23
C THR A 62 -21.00 47.85 -38.74
N ILE A 63 -20.18 47.01 -38.11
CA ILE A 63 -19.88 47.07 -36.69
C ILE A 63 -18.39 46.83 -36.43
N THR A 64 -17.83 47.52 -35.45
CA THR A 64 -16.45 47.33 -34.98
C THR A 64 -16.43 46.36 -33.80
N ILE A 65 -15.59 45.31 -33.87
CA ILE A 65 -15.50 44.28 -32.82
C ILE A 65 -14.13 44.35 -32.13
N SER A 66 -14.15 44.71 -30.84
CA SER A 66 -12.96 44.91 -30.00
C SER A 66 -12.51 43.67 -29.21
N GLY A 67 -13.27 42.57 -29.31
CA GLY A 67 -13.05 41.31 -28.62
C GLY A 67 -13.18 40.09 -29.55
N GLN A 68 -13.45 38.91 -28.99
CA GLN A 68 -13.63 37.68 -29.77
C GLN A 68 -15.04 37.53 -30.38
N SER A 69 -16.04 38.23 -29.82
CA SER A 69 -17.41 38.19 -30.32
C SER A 69 -18.18 39.47 -29.97
N GLN A 70 -19.27 39.72 -30.70
CA GLN A 70 -20.19 40.83 -30.45
C GLN A 70 -21.63 40.40 -30.76
N GLN A 71 -22.55 40.66 -29.82
CA GLN A 71 -23.99 40.48 -30.07
C GLN A 71 -24.50 41.61 -30.98
N ILE A 72 -25.22 41.24 -32.04
CA ILE A 72 -25.75 42.18 -33.05
C ILE A 72 -27.28 42.29 -33.03
N ALA A 73 -27.98 41.29 -32.50
CA ALA A 73 -29.41 41.35 -32.28
C ALA A 73 -29.84 40.45 -31.11
N THR A 74 -30.91 40.84 -30.44
CA THR A 74 -31.44 40.13 -29.26
C THR A 74 -32.92 39.85 -29.47
N ASN A 75 -33.32 38.61 -29.19
CA ASN A 75 -34.68 38.09 -29.18
C ASN A 75 -35.55 38.58 -30.36
N PHE A 76 -35.04 38.43 -31.58
CA PHE A 76 -35.73 38.86 -32.80
C PHE A 76 -36.30 37.65 -33.54
N PRO A 77 -37.42 37.78 -34.28
CA PRO A 77 -37.99 36.68 -35.03
C PRO A 77 -37.06 36.30 -36.19
N THR A 78 -36.74 35.02 -36.34
CA THR A 78 -35.96 34.49 -37.49
C THR A 78 -36.87 33.86 -38.55
N PHE A 79 -38.03 33.32 -38.16
CA PHE A 79 -38.92 32.61 -39.06
C PHE A 79 -40.36 32.55 -38.52
N ARG A 80 -41.36 32.78 -39.38
CA ARG A 80 -42.80 32.63 -39.08
C ARG A 80 -43.57 32.04 -40.25
N VAL A 81 -44.44 31.07 -39.92
CA VAL A 81 -45.37 30.43 -40.85
C VAL A 81 -46.81 30.70 -40.41
N ALA A 82 -47.65 31.15 -41.34
CA ALA A 82 -49.10 31.17 -41.12
C ALA A 82 -49.76 29.97 -41.80
N VAL A 83 -50.76 29.41 -41.12
CA VAL A 83 -51.59 28.34 -41.64
C VAL A 83 -52.98 28.91 -41.88
N ASP A 84 -53.52 28.75 -43.09
CA ASP A 84 -54.88 29.19 -43.40
C ASP A 84 -55.95 28.27 -42.78
N GLU A 85 -57.23 28.66 -42.87
CA GLU A 85 -58.37 27.88 -42.37
C GLU A 85 -58.51 26.48 -43.03
N TYR A 86 -57.78 26.22 -44.12
CA TYR A 86 -57.77 24.96 -44.86
C TYR A 86 -56.54 24.09 -44.54
N GLY A 87 -55.65 24.54 -43.65
CA GLY A 87 -54.45 23.80 -43.24
C GLY A 87 -53.23 24.01 -44.12
N ASN A 88 -53.25 24.94 -45.08
CA ASN A 88 -52.09 25.23 -45.92
C ASN A 88 -51.13 26.20 -45.23
N SER A 89 -49.85 25.84 -45.18
CA SER A 89 -48.80 26.67 -44.62
C SER A 89 -48.21 27.62 -45.66
N SER A 90 -48.00 28.88 -45.28
CA SER A 90 -47.30 29.89 -46.06
C SER A 90 -46.28 30.61 -45.19
N ILE A 91 -45.07 30.83 -45.72
CA ILE A 91 -44.03 31.58 -45.02
C ILE A 91 -44.42 33.05 -45.05
N GLN A 92 -44.63 33.65 -43.89
CA GLN A 92 -44.97 35.07 -43.78
C GLN A 92 -43.75 35.94 -43.49
N PHE A 93 -42.75 35.37 -42.83
CA PHE A 93 -41.55 36.10 -42.47
C PHE A 93 -40.34 35.18 -42.35
N TYR A 94 -39.20 35.62 -42.85
CA TYR A 94 -37.90 35.06 -42.46
C TYR A 94 -36.83 36.13 -42.45
N ARG A 95 -35.83 35.98 -41.58
CA ARG A 95 -34.69 36.87 -41.48
C ARG A 95 -33.38 36.09 -41.42
N ASN A 96 -32.52 36.28 -42.41
CA ASN A 96 -31.20 35.66 -42.50
C ASN A 96 -30.09 36.71 -42.34
N TYR A 97 -28.94 36.28 -41.84
CA TYR A 97 -27.77 37.13 -41.72
C TYR A 97 -26.59 36.52 -42.47
N PHE A 98 -25.80 37.36 -43.11
CA PHE A 98 -24.63 36.96 -43.88
C PHE A 98 -23.46 37.88 -43.57
N ILE A 99 -22.26 37.32 -43.45
CA ILE A 99 -21.03 38.14 -43.44
C ILE A 99 -20.75 38.56 -44.88
N VAL A 100 -20.62 39.86 -45.10
CA VAL A 100 -20.32 40.44 -46.41
C VAL A 100 -18.82 40.67 -46.54
N ASN A 101 -18.23 41.28 -45.51
CA ASN A 101 -16.81 41.58 -45.50
C ASN A 101 -16.26 41.71 -44.08
N VAL A 102 -14.98 41.42 -43.93
CA VAL A 102 -14.20 41.65 -42.70
C VAL A 102 -13.00 42.49 -43.12
N SER A 103 -12.76 43.62 -42.46
CA SER A 103 -11.67 44.52 -42.85
C SER A 103 -10.30 43.84 -42.71
N GLU A 104 -9.41 44.04 -43.68
CA GLU A 104 -8.06 43.44 -43.69
C GLU A 104 -7.16 44.02 -42.58
N THR A 105 -7.50 45.20 -42.07
CA THR A 105 -6.79 45.88 -40.98
C THR A 105 -7.78 46.55 -40.00
N PRO A 106 -7.47 46.63 -38.69
CA PRO A 106 -8.25 47.39 -37.71
C PRO A 106 -8.39 48.88 -38.04
N ASN A 107 -9.57 49.46 -37.80
CA ASN A 107 -9.81 50.90 -37.94
C ASN A 107 -10.76 51.42 -36.84
N PRO A 108 -10.31 52.32 -35.93
CA PRO A 108 -8.96 52.89 -35.85
C PRO A 108 -7.92 51.86 -35.40
N ALA A 109 -6.66 52.06 -35.81
CA ALA A 109 -5.53 51.25 -35.37
C ALA A 109 -5.49 51.19 -33.83
N PRO A 110 -5.14 50.03 -33.21
CA PRO A 110 -5.08 49.91 -31.76
C PRO A 110 -4.15 50.99 -31.19
N PRO A 111 -4.51 51.71 -30.13
CA PRO A 111 -3.60 52.65 -29.50
C PRO A 111 -2.36 51.89 -29.01
N VAL A 112 -1.21 52.22 -29.59
CA VAL A 112 0.10 51.78 -29.08
C VAL A 112 0.32 52.49 -27.73
N TYR A 113 1.04 51.83 -26.81
CA TYR A 113 1.54 52.29 -25.50
C TYR A 113 0.75 51.87 -24.25
N ALA A 114 0.93 50.61 -23.84
CA ALA A 114 1.53 50.24 -22.54
C ALA A 114 1.65 48.70 -22.47
N CYS A 115 2.82 48.18 -22.08
CA CYS A 115 2.92 46.77 -21.69
C CYS A 115 2.03 46.55 -20.46
N ASN A 116 0.94 45.79 -20.61
CA ASN A 116 0.09 45.37 -19.49
C ASN A 116 0.28 43.89 -19.13
N LEU A 117 1.27 43.24 -19.73
CA LEU A 117 1.67 41.88 -19.41
C LEU A 117 2.11 41.80 -17.95
N GLN A 118 1.44 40.94 -17.19
CA GLN A 118 1.75 40.70 -15.79
C GLN A 118 1.50 39.24 -15.43
N ILE A 119 2.30 38.71 -14.50
CA ILE A 119 2.04 37.44 -13.84
C ILE A 119 1.13 37.74 -12.65
N LEU A 120 -0.08 37.19 -12.68
CA LEU A 120 -1.09 37.34 -11.63
C LEU A 120 -0.82 36.42 -10.44
N GLY A 121 -0.18 35.29 -10.69
CA GLY A 121 0.21 34.32 -9.66
C GLY A 121 0.81 33.06 -10.27
N ILE A 122 1.48 32.27 -9.44
CA ILE A 122 2.00 30.96 -9.79
C ILE A 122 1.50 29.98 -8.72
N ASP A 123 0.71 29.01 -9.14
CA ASP A 123 0.25 27.94 -8.25
C ASP A 123 1.25 26.80 -8.29
N VAL A 124 1.52 26.21 -7.14
CA VAL A 124 2.30 24.97 -7.04
C VAL A 124 1.31 23.82 -6.96
N ASP A 125 1.09 23.14 -8.08
CA ASP A 125 0.12 22.06 -8.19
C ASP A 125 0.63 20.76 -7.55
N LYS A 126 1.96 20.53 -7.61
CA LYS A 126 2.61 19.36 -7.04
C LYS A 126 4.02 19.71 -6.53
N PHE A 127 4.30 19.37 -5.27
CA PHE A 127 5.66 19.46 -4.72
C PHE A 127 6.53 18.33 -5.27
N GLU A 128 7.84 18.57 -5.36
CA GLU A 128 8.78 17.49 -5.68
C GLU A 128 8.77 16.46 -4.56
N THR A 129 8.62 15.17 -4.87
CA THR A 129 8.46 14.12 -3.85
C THR A 129 9.73 13.86 -3.04
N THR A 130 10.90 13.96 -3.67
CA THR A 130 12.22 13.91 -3.02
C THR A 130 13.23 14.74 -3.83
N PRO A 131 14.31 15.27 -3.23
CA PRO A 131 15.30 16.06 -3.97
C PRO A 131 15.88 15.31 -5.16
N GLY A 132 15.67 15.83 -6.36
CA GLY A 132 16.15 15.23 -7.61
C GLY A 132 15.18 14.28 -8.31
N ALA A 133 13.99 14.03 -7.74
CA ALA A 133 12.94 13.26 -8.42
C ALA A 133 12.40 13.97 -9.67
N ALA A 134 12.54 15.31 -9.71
CA ALA A 134 12.09 16.14 -10.83
C ALA A 134 10.65 15.82 -11.23
N ASP A 135 9.74 15.74 -10.25
CA ASP A 135 8.34 15.37 -10.46
C ASP A 135 7.36 16.43 -9.94
N GLY A 136 7.86 17.63 -9.60
CA GLY A 136 7.06 18.79 -9.23
C GLY A 136 6.32 19.41 -10.42
N GLN A 137 5.29 20.21 -10.11
CA GLN A 137 4.42 20.86 -11.09
C GLN A 137 4.01 22.25 -10.62
N ILE A 138 4.02 23.21 -11.54
CA ILE A 138 3.49 24.56 -11.33
C ILE A 138 2.58 24.96 -12.49
N THR A 139 1.61 25.83 -12.19
CA THR A 139 0.73 26.48 -13.17
C THR A 139 0.87 27.99 -13.04
N VAL A 140 1.15 28.65 -14.17
CA VAL A 140 1.36 30.09 -14.24
C VAL A 140 0.06 30.79 -14.65
N LYS A 141 -0.36 31.80 -13.90
CA LYS A 141 -1.48 32.68 -14.24
C LYS A 141 -0.92 34.02 -14.69
N ALA A 142 -1.14 34.37 -15.95
CA ALA A 142 -0.67 35.63 -16.53
C ALA A 142 -1.79 36.32 -17.32
N TYR A 143 -1.70 37.64 -17.43
CA TYR A 143 -2.65 38.48 -18.15
C TYR A 143 -1.91 39.45 -19.07
N SER A 144 -2.43 39.62 -20.29
CA SER A 144 -2.09 40.70 -21.23
C SER A 144 -3.31 40.98 -22.11
N SER A 145 -3.43 42.22 -22.61
CA SER A 145 -4.40 42.54 -23.67
C SER A 145 -3.93 42.09 -25.06
N TYR A 146 -2.68 41.64 -25.18
CA TYR A 146 -2.08 41.14 -26.41
C TYR A 146 -1.90 39.61 -26.29
N LEU A 147 -2.60 38.85 -27.12
CA LEU A 147 -2.53 37.38 -27.15
C LEU A 147 -1.85 36.90 -28.45
N PRO A 148 -1.22 35.71 -28.47
CA PRO A 148 -1.08 34.76 -27.36
C PRO A 148 0.01 35.13 -26.35
N ILE A 149 -0.17 34.71 -25.09
CA ILE A 149 0.89 34.70 -24.07
C ILE A 149 1.69 33.41 -24.21
N LYS A 150 3.01 33.49 -24.10
CA LYS A 150 3.92 32.35 -24.03
C LYS A 150 4.67 32.33 -22.71
N TYR A 151 5.02 31.13 -22.24
CA TYR A 151 5.63 30.86 -20.94
C TYR A 151 6.98 30.17 -21.12
N SER A 152 7.94 30.45 -20.24
CA SER A 152 9.27 29.82 -20.24
C SER A 152 9.86 29.74 -18.82
N LEU A 153 10.79 28.80 -18.61
CA LEU A 153 11.62 28.68 -17.40
C LEU A 153 13.10 29.00 -17.64
N ASP A 154 13.52 29.14 -18.89
CA ASP A 154 14.91 29.36 -19.29
C ASP A 154 15.12 30.67 -20.07
N ASN A 155 14.04 31.43 -20.32
CA ASN A 155 14.02 32.65 -21.12
C ASN A 155 14.49 32.46 -22.57
N VAL A 156 14.48 31.22 -23.07
CA VAL A 156 14.90 30.86 -24.45
C VAL A 156 13.81 30.06 -25.15
N ASN A 157 13.35 28.99 -24.52
CA ASN A 157 12.31 28.11 -25.05
C ASN A 157 10.95 28.51 -24.47
N PHE A 158 10.11 29.10 -25.32
CA PHE A 158 8.77 29.56 -24.96
C PHE A 158 7.69 28.60 -25.47
N GLN A 159 6.80 28.18 -24.58
CA GLN A 159 5.67 27.29 -24.85
C GLN A 159 4.32 28.02 -24.67
N THR A 160 3.25 27.50 -25.28
CA THR A 160 1.89 28.05 -25.13
C THR A 160 1.17 27.55 -23.88
N SER A 161 1.51 26.35 -23.40
CA SER A 161 0.98 25.81 -22.14
C SER A 161 1.52 26.60 -20.96
N ASN A 162 0.64 26.97 -20.03
CA ASN A 162 0.99 27.63 -18.78
C ASN A 162 1.36 26.66 -17.65
N VAL A 163 1.39 25.35 -17.94
CA VAL A 163 1.73 24.28 -17.00
C VAL A 163 3.15 23.78 -17.26
N PHE A 164 3.96 23.70 -16.20
CA PHE A 164 5.28 23.08 -16.23
C PHE A 164 5.30 21.86 -15.32
N THR A 165 5.61 20.71 -15.90
CA THR A 165 5.74 19.42 -15.19
C THR A 165 7.20 18.98 -15.17
N GLY A 166 7.53 18.04 -14.29
CA GLY A 166 8.85 17.45 -14.26
C GLY A 166 9.90 18.35 -13.57
N LEU A 167 9.45 19.21 -12.66
CA LEU A 167 10.30 20.20 -12.03
C LEU A 167 11.02 19.62 -10.81
N SER A 168 12.32 19.86 -10.76
CA SER A 168 13.07 19.69 -9.50
C SER A 168 12.67 20.79 -8.51
N GLY A 169 12.76 20.46 -7.23
CA GLY A 169 12.61 21.45 -6.17
C GLY A 169 13.62 22.58 -6.31
N GLY A 170 13.21 23.75 -5.85
CA GLY A 170 14.02 24.95 -5.74
C GLY A 170 13.57 26.15 -6.52
N LEU A 171 14.41 27.19 -6.48
CA LEU A 171 14.09 28.48 -7.08
C LEU A 171 14.07 28.36 -8.60
N LYS A 172 12.95 28.73 -9.21
CA LYS A 172 12.74 28.83 -10.65
C LYS A 172 12.34 30.26 -10.97
N THR A 173 12.83 30.79 -12.09
CA THR A 173 12.33 32.05 -12.63
C THR A 173 11.39 31.73 -13.78
N VAL A 174 10.13 32.13 -13.64
CA VAL A 174 9.13 32.03 -14.71
C VAL A 174 9.24 33.30 -15.55
N TYR A 175 9.26 33.13 -16.87
CA TYR A 175 9.21 34.20 -17.85
C TYR A 175 7.93 34.10 -18.66
N VAL A 176 7.26 35.22 -18.88
CA VAL A 176 6.12 35.32 -19.79
C VAL A 176 6.38 36.39 -20.83
N THR A 177 5.96 36.13 -22.07
CA THR A 177 5.97 37.08 -23.20
C THR A 177 4.61 37.12 -23.86
N ASP A 178 4.29 38.22 -24.52
CA ASP A 178 3.05 38.36 -25.28
C ASP A 178 3.33 38.66 -26.76
N ALA A 179 2.26 38.84 -27.55
CA ALA A 179 2.34 39.15 -28.98
C ALA A 179 2.54 40.64 -29.28
N ASN A 180 2.81 41.47 -28.27
CA ASN A 180 3.01 42.90 -28.49
C ASN A 180 4.30 43.15 -29.28
N THR A 181 4.23 43.97 -30.34
CA THR A 181 5.38 44.32 -31.18
C THR A 181 6.48 45.09 -30.44
N LEU A 182 6.20 45.59 -29.23
CA LEU A 182 7.17 46.21 -28.33
C LEU A 182 8.00 45.19 -27.52
N GLY A 183 7.68 43.89 -27.59
CA GLY A 183 8.43 42.82 -26.93
C GLY A 183 8.24 42.80 -25.41
N CYS A 184 7.00 42.94 -24.92
CA CYS A 184 6.73 42.94 -23.50
C CYS A 184 7.07 41.58 -22.86
N SER A 185 7.82 41.60 -21.76
CA SER A 185 8.17 40.44 -20.97
C SER A 185 7.99 40.72 -19.48
N ALA A 186 7.49 39.74 -18.73
CA ALA A 186 7.46 39.78 -17.27
C ALA A 186 8.12 38.52 -16.70
N SER A 187 8.73 38.65 -15.53
CA SER A 187 9.36 37.52 -14.83
C SER A 187 8.98 37.50 -13.36
N GLN A 188 8.84 36.31 -12.80
CA GLN A 188 8.59 36.11 -11.38
C GLN A 188 9.31 34.86 -10.88
N ASP A 189 9.99 35.00 -9.75
CA ASP A 189 10.61 33.88 -9.07
C ASP A 189 9.58 33.09 -8.26
N ILE A 190 9.70 31.76 -8.29
CA ILE A 190 8.90 30.84 -7.49
C ILE A 190 9.82 29.76 -6.90
N ALA A 191 9.65 29.46 -5.61
CA ALA A 191 10.27 28.32 -4.99
C ALA A 191 9.34 27.11 -5.13
N VAL A 192 9.76 26.11 -5.91
CA VAL A 192 9.06 24.81 -5.96
C VAL A 192 9.47 24.03 -4.69
N PRO A 193 8.54 23.75 -3.76
CA PRO A 193 8.87 23.00 -2.55
C PRO A 193 9.18 21.55 -2.89
N THR A 194 10.09 20.97 -2.13
CA THR A 194 10.28 19.52 -2.06
C THR A 194 9.55 19.02 -0.81
N LEU A 195 8.68 18.03 -0.95
CA LEU A 195 8.21 17.25 0.18
C LEU A 195 9.44 16.71 0.89
N ASN A 196 9.65 17.17 2.12
CA ASN A 196 10.75 16.68 2.93
C ASN A 196 10.35 15.30 3.48
N ASN A 197 10.12 14.34 2.58
CA ASN A 197 9.94 12.95 2.97
C ASN A 197 11.28 12.48 3.54
N LEU A 198 11.37 12.51 4.87
CA LEU A 198 12.54 12.04 5.60
C LEU A 198 12.67 10.53 5.47
N LEU A 199 11.61 9.78 5.19
CA LEU A 199 11.67 8.33 5.03
C LEU A 199 12.52 7.98 3.81
N LEU A 200 13.63 7.29 4.07
CA LEU A 200 14.55 6.80 3.05
C LEU A 200 14.28 5.33 2.73
N ASP A 201 14.00 4.53 3.76
CA ASP A 201 13.74 3.11 3.64
C ASP A 201 12.82 2.63 4.76
N ASP A 202 12.00 1.62 4.45
CA ASP A 202 11.04 1.01 5.37
C ASP A 202 11.01 -0.51 5.16
N PRO A 203 10.40 -1.31 6.06
CA PRO A 203 10.50 -2.77 5.98
C PRO A 203 9.63 -3.40 4.89
N SER A 204 8.98 -2.61 4.02
CA SER A 204 8.16 -3.12 2.93
C SER A 204 8.99 -3.66 1.76
N VAL A 205 8.38 -4.56 0.99
CA VAL A 205 9.01 -5.18 -0.18
C VAL A 205 8.03 -5.16 -1.33
N THR A 206 8.52 -4.80 -2.53
CA THR A 206 7.72 -4.89 -3.76
C THR A 206 7.79 -6.29 -4.35
N VAL A 207 6.63 -6.90 -4.63
CA VAL A 207 6.50 -8.21 -5.27
C VAL A 207 5.36 -8.19 -6.30
N GLY A 208 5.66 -8.54 -7.55
CA GLY A 208 4.67 -8.64 -8.61
C GLY A 208 3.90 -7.36 -8.93
N GLY A 209 4.48 -6.18 -8.65
CA GLY A 209 3.84 -4.88 -8.80
C GLY A 209 3.09 -4.38 -7.56
N ASN A 210 3.01 -5.18 -6.49
CA ASN A 210 2.37 -4.84 -5.22
C ASN A 210 3.39 -4.62 -4.10
N ILE A 211 2.98 -3.92 -3.04
CA ILE A 211 3.82 -3.63 -1.87
C ILE A 211 3.37 -4.49 -0.70
N CYS A 212 4.26 -5.34 -0.19
CA CYS A 212 4.04 -6.15 1.00
C CYS A 212 4.55 -5.42 2.25
N ARG A 213 3.65 -5.16 3.21
CA ARG A 213 3.94 -4.52 4.50
C ARG A 213 3.91 -5.47 5.70
N TRP A 214 3.91 -6.77 5.43
CA TRP A 214 3.91 -7.81 6.44
C TRP A 214 5.32 -8.26 6.77
N ASN A 215 5.66 -8.28 8.06
CA ASN A 215 7.00 -8.58 8.54
C ASN A 215 6.99 -9.69 9.59
N ALA A 216 8.06 -10.46 9.62
CA ALA A 216 8.32 -11.42 10.67
C ALA A 216 8.79 -10.67 11.93
N ALA A 217 8.05 -10.82 13.04
CA ALA A 217 8.31 -10.07 14.27
C ALA A 217 9.72 -10.31 14.85
N PHE A 218 10.29 -11.50 14.63
CA PHE A 218 11.61 -11.87 15.17
C PHE A 218 12.78 -11.57 14.21
N ASN A 219 12.52 -10.79 13.16
CA ASN A 219 13.55 -10.21 12.29
C ASN A 219 13.67 -8.70 12.55
N PRO A 220 14.79 -8.05 12.16
CA PRO A 220 14.93 -6.61 12.30
C PRO A 220 13.86 -5.85 11.47
N ILE A 221 13.09 -4.99 12.15
CA ILE A 221 12.10 -4.10 11.54
C ILE A 221 12.57 -2.66 11.79
N VAL A 222 13.23 -2.09 10.78
CA VAL A 222 13.90 -0.80 10.89
C VAL A 222 13.31 0.18 9.88
N PHE A 223 12.94 1.35 10.36
CA PHE A 223 12.64 2.50 9.52
C PHE A 223 13.89 3.38 9.44
N THR A 224 14.33 3.69 8.23
CA THR A 224 15.48 4.55 7.99
C THR A 224 15.00 5.90 7.48
N TYR A 225 15.42 6.94 8.16
CA TYR A 225 15.15 8.31 7.78
C TYR A 225 16.44 9.06 7.46
N GLN A 226 16.35 10.07 6.62
CA GLN A 226 17.43 10.98 6.29
C GLN A 226 17.08 12.38 6.78
N ARG A 227 17.83 12.88 7.76
CA ARG A 227 17.81 14.30 8.13
C ARG A 227 18.25 15.13 6.94
N ARG A 228 17.42 16.12 6.61
CA ARG A 228 17.64 17.13 5.58
C ARG A 228 17.12 18.46 6.12
N ASP A 229 18.00 19.28 6.68
CA ASP A 229 17.58 20.53 7.31
C ASP A 229 17.17 21.56 6.25
N PHE A 230 18.04 21.77 5.26
CA PHE A 230 17.85 22.73 4.18
C PHE A 230 18.24 22.13 2.83
N SER A 231 17.51 22.51 1.79
CA SER A 231 17.82 22.15 0.41
C SER A 231 18.92 23.05 -0.12
N VAL A 232 19.85 22.47 -0.88
CA VAL A 232 20.86 23.18 -1.67
C VAL A 232 20.32 23.27 -3.10
N TYR A 233 19.97 24.49 -3.54
CA TYR A 233 19.42 24.76 -4.87
C TYR A 233 20.48 24.81 -5.95
N SER A 234 21.65 25.34 -5.62
CA SER A 234 22.79 25.34 -6.52
C SER A 234 24.09 25.48 -5.72
N VAL A 235 25.18 25.07 -6.36
CA VAL A 235 26.53 25.41 -5.91
C VAL A 235 27.16 26.32 -6.96
N SER A 236 27.73 27.43 -6.53
CA SER A 236 28.40 28.40 -7.40
C SER A 236 29.83 28.66 -6.94
N TYR A 237 30.62 29.22 -7.86
CA TYR A 237 31.97 29.69 -7.57
C TYR A 237 31.92 30.95 -6.71
N ASP A 238 32.62 30.94 -5.58
CA ASP A 238 32.85 32.15 -4.78
C ASP A 238 34.11 32.89 -5.24
N SER A 239 33.95 34.11 -5.75
CA SER A 239 35.07 34.93 -6.25
C SER A 239 36.02 35.43 -5.17
N ILE A 240 35.63 35.41 -3.89
CA ILE A 240 36.48 35.88 -2.78
C ILE A 240 37.45 34.79 -2.32
N THR A 241 36.98 33.54 -2.21
CA THR A 241 37.75 32.44 -1.61
C THR A 241 38.15 31.36 -2.61
N GLY A 242 37.53 31.30 -3.79
CA GLY A 242 37.68 30.19 -4.74
C GLY A 242 36.93 28.91 -4.34
N TYR A 243 36.17 28.96 -3.25
CA TYR A 243 35.44 27.83 -2.72
C TYR A 243 33.99 27.76 -3.23
N ALA A 244 33.32 26.66 -2.90
CA ALA A 244 31.94 26.40 -3.20
C ALA A 244 31.00 27.24 -2.31
N ALA A 245 30.16 28.05 -2.96
CA ALA A 245 29.05 28.77 -2.35
C ALA A 245 27.75 27.99 -2.57
N LEU A 246 27.11 27.56 -1.49
CA LEU A 246 25.85 26.81 -1.49
C LEU A 246 24.69 27.77 -1.35
N LEU A 247 23.77 27.81 -2.32
CA LEU A 247 22.52 28.55 -2.22
C LEU A 247 21.44 27.68 -1.56
N LEU A 248 20.89 28.12 -0.43
CA LEU A 248 19.97 27.36 0.41
C LEU A 248 18.52 27.83 0.28
N ASN A 249 17.58 26.97 0.70
CA ASN A 249 16.15 27.30 0.83
C ASN A 249 15.78 28.03 2.14
N THR A 250 16.72 28.73 2.74
CA THR A 250 16.52 29.53 3.97
C THR A 250 17.26 30.85 3.83
N ASN A 251 16.71 31.91 4.42
CA ASN A 251 17.42 33.20 4.56
C ASN A 251 18.03 33.37 5.96
N ASP A 252 17.85 32.38 6.85
CA ASP A 252 18.40 32.39 8.20
C ASP A 252 19.61 31.47 8.30
N THR A 253 20.75 31.97 7.85
CA THR A 253 22.08 31.39 8.14
C THR A 253 22.83 32.22 9.18
N SER A 254 22.15 33.13 9.87
CA SER A 254 22.76 34.19 10.70
C SER A 254 23.59 33.66 11.87
N LYS A 255 23.28 32.45 12.35
CA LYS A 255 24.00 31.79 13.46
C LYS A 255 25.24 31.02 13.02
N LEU A 256 25.47 30.85 11.72
CA LEU A 256 26.66 30.16 11.23
C LEU A 256 27.86 31.10 11.28
N LEU A 257 28.86 30.70 12.05
CA LEU A 257 30.14 31.41 12.16
C LEU A 257 31.23 30.70 11.38
N LYS A 258 32.30 31.42 11.11
CA LYS A 258 33.51 30.85 10.51
C LYS A 258 34.02 29.69 11.38
N ASN A 259 34.41 28.59 10.72
CA ASN A 259 34.85 27.32 11.28
C ASN A 259 33.76 26.45 11.94
N ASP A 260 32.48 26.86 11.89
CA ASP A 260 31.40 25.92 12.24
C ASP A 260 31.38 24.75 11.26
N LYS A 261 31.00 23.57 11.74
CA LYS A 261 30.93 22.36 10.91
C LYS A 261 29.51 22.14 10.42
N VAL A 262 29.39 21.82 9.14
CA VAL A 262 28.12 21.46 8.48
C VAL A 262 28.30 20.20 7.67
N TYR A 263 27.27 19.34 7.65
CA TYR A 263 27.26 18.19 6.76
C TYR A 263 26.55 18.56 5.46
N VAL A 264 27.22 18.34 4.33
CA VAL A 264 26.70 18.62 2.99
C VAL A 264 26.64 17.32 2.20
N ASN A 265 25.55 17.13 1.45
CA ASN A 265 25.40 16.07 0.47
C ASN A 265 24.78 16.67 -0.80
N ALA A 266 25.64 17.22 -1.66
CA ALA A 266 25.27 17.82 -2.93
C ALA A 266 26.34 17.53 -4.00
N GLY A 267 26.05 16.63 -4.94
CA GLY A 267 26.99 16.25 -6.00
C GLY A 267 28.38 15.84 -5.48
N ALA A 268 29.44 16.52 -5.92
CA ALA A 268 30.82 16.29 -5.48
C ALA A 268 31.09 16.74 -4.03
N TYR A 269 30.21 17.55 -3.44
CA TYR A 269 30.33 18.06 -2.08
C TYR A 269 29.58 17.14 -1.12
N LYS A 270 30.23 16.03 -0.72
CA LYS A 270 29.67 15.04 0.21
C LYS A 270 30.60 14.83 1.40
N GLY A 271 30.18 15.30 2.57
CA GLY A 271 30.98 15.18 3.79
C GLY A 271 30.72 16.31 4.79
N VAL A 272 31.55 16.35 5.83
CA VAL A 272 31.54 17.44 6.82
C VAL A 272 32.55 18.50 6.38
N PHE A 273 32.10 19.74 6.23
CA PHE A 273 32.92 20.87 5.82
C PHE A 273 32.90 21.98 6.88
N ASN A 274 33.98 22.76 6.94
CA ASN A 274 34.01 23.99 7.73
C ASN A 274 33.33 25.11 6.96
N VAL A 275 32.53 25.92 7.64
CA VAL A 275 31.93 27.13 7.10
C VAL A 275 32.98 28.23 7.06
N ILE A 276 33.15 28.86 5.90
CA ILE A 276 34.05 30.01 5.74
C ILE A 276 33.32 31.30 6.03
N ARG A 277 32.08 31.41 5.54
CA ARG A 277 31.12 32.46 5.86
C ARG A 277 29.71 32.06 5.44
N ALA A 278 28.73 32.74 5.99
CA ALA A 278 27.34 32.63 5.57
C ALA A 278 26.73 34.03 5.45
N ASP A 279 25.95 34.26 4.40
CA ASP A 279 25.30 35.54 4.10
C ASP A 279 23.91 35.30 3.48
N GLY A 280 22.86 35.71 4.19
CA GLY A 280 21.47 35.48 3.80
C GLY A 280 21.16 34.01 3.58
N SER A 281 21.03 33.62 2.31
CA SER A 281 20.77 32.24 1.88
C SER A 281 22.00 31.49 1.37
N THR A 282 23.17 32.12 1.39
CA THR A 282 24.40 31.54 0.84
C THR A 282 25.36 31.12 1.95
N VAL A 283 25.81 29.86 1.91
CA VAL A 283 26.85 29.33 2.81
C VAL A 283 28.06 28.93 2.00
N VAL A 284 29.22 29.54 2.28
CA VAL A 284 30.49 29.19 1.66
C VAL A 284 31.21 28.16 2.53
N ILE A 285 31.52 27.00 1.96
CA ILE A 285 32.18 25.89 2.65
C ILE A 285 33.65 25.77 2.24
N GLU A 286 34.50 25.21 3.09
CA GLU A 286 35.92 24.97 2.83
C GLU A 286 36.11 23.79 1.85
N ALA A 287 35.69 23.98 0.60
CA ALA A 287 35.85 23.05 -0.51
C ALA A 287 35.96 23.81 -1.82
N TYR A 288 36.93 23.48 -2.68
CA TYR A 288 37.07 24.12 -3.98
C TYR A 288 35.86 23.86 -4.87
N PHE A 289 35.39 24.90 -5.55
CA PHE A 289 34.32 24.76 -6.52
C PHE A 289 34.80 23.92 -7.71
N THR A 290 34.00 22.92 -8.08
CA THR A 290 34.27 22.00 -9.21
C THR A 290 33.14 22.05 -10.22
N THR A 291 31.92 21.78 -9.77
CA THR A 291 30.69 21.83 -10.56
C THR A 291 29.54 22.38 -9.73
N SER A 292 28.50 22.87 -10.40
CA SER A 292 27.22 23.09 -9.75
C SER A 292 26.54 21.76 -9.43
N ALA A 293 25.77 21.74 -8.34
CA ALA A 293 25.03 20.57 -7.87
C ALA A 293 23.80 20.99 -7.05
N THR A 294 22.84 20.09 -6.92
CA THR A 294 21.72 20.18 -5.98
C THR A 294 21.90 19.14 -4.88
N GLY A 295 21.22 19.32 -3.74
CA GLY A 295 21.31 18.38 -2.63
C GLY A 295 20.73 18.94 -1.34
N PHE A 296 21.33 18.58 -0.20
CA PHE A 296 20.93 19.10 1.11
C PHE A 296 22.12 19.39 2.01
N ILE A 297 21.87 20.21 3.03
CA ILE A 297 22.81 20.55 4.10
C ILE A 297 22.13 20.37 5.46
N ASN A 298 22.88 19.83 6.42
CA ASN A 298 22.46 19.72 7.82
C ASN A 298 23.31 20.67 8.68
N ILE A 299 22.64 21.48 9.49
CA ILE A 299 23.24 22.57 10.27
C ILE A 299 22.80 22.43 11.73
N ASP A 300 23.64 21.79 12.55
CA ASP A 300 23.36 21.55 13.98
C ASP A 300 23.17 22.84 14.78
N LYS A 301 23.81 23.95 14.38
CA LYS A 301 23.63 25.26 15.03
C LYS A 301 22.24 25.85 14.84
N LEU A 302 21.57 25.50 13.74
CA LEU A 302 20.21 25.95 13.45
C LEU A 302 19.16 24.95 13.95
N ARG A 303 19.52 23.67 14.05
CA ARG A 303 18.68 22.59 14.61
C ARG A 303 19.44 21.77 15.65
N PRO A 304 19.73 22.36 16.83
CA PRO A 304 20.40 21.65 17.92
C PRO A 304 19.53 20.49 18.43
N TYR A 305 20.20 19.46 18.96
CA TYR A 305 19.58 18.25 19.52
C TYR A 305 18.59 17.52 18.59
N TYR A 306 18.77 17.64 17.28
CA TYR A 306 17.88 17.03 16.29
C TYR A 306 17.66 15.53 16.54
N ALA A 307 16.40 15.12 16.48
CA ALA A 307 15.95 13.74 16.50
C ALA A 307 14.74 13.57 15.58
N ILE A 308 14.40 12.33 15.27
CA ILE A 308 13.12 11.99 14.65
C ILE A 308 12.31 11.23 15.68
N ARG A 309 11.12 11.76 15.95
CA ARG A 309 10.12 11.12 16.77
C ARG A 309 9.25 10.25 15.86
N THR A 310 9.29 8.94 16.07
CA THR A 310 8.44 7.96 15.40
C THR A 310 7.33 7.57 16.34
N LYS A 311 6.09 7.91 15.98
CA LYS A 311 4.87 7.53 16.68
C LYS A 311 4.32 6.24 16.06
N ILE A 312 4.06 5.26 16.91
CA ILE A 312 3.54 3.94 16.53
C ILE A 312 2.17 3.80 17.14
N VAL A 313 1.17 3.65 16.30
CA VAL A 313 -0.22 3.47 16.71
C VAL A 313 -0.62 2.03 16.43
N TYR A 314 -1.03 1.30 17.46
CA TYR A 314 -1.34 -0.14 17.38
C TYR A 314 -2.61 -0.46 18.16
N GLN A 315 -3.19 -1.63 17.90
CA GLN A 315 -4.32 -2.13 18.68
C GLN A 315 -3.82 -3.04 19.80
N ASP A 316 -4.14 -2.70 21.05
CA ASP A 316 -3.79 -3.53 22.20
C ASP A 316 -4.74 -4.74 22.28
N ALA A 317 -4.17 -5.95 22.19
CA ALA A 317 -4.95 -7.19 22.21
C ALA A 317 -5.65 -7.47 23.56
N THR A 318 -5.14 -6.92 24.67
CA THR A 318 -5.70 -7.12 26.01
C THR A 318 -6.84 -6.15 26.30
N THR A 319 -6.75 -4.90 25.84
CA THR A 319 -7.79 -3.88 26.11
C THR A 319 -8.71 -3.61 24.92
N GLY A 320 -8.38 -4.11 23.72
CA GLY A 320 -9.11 -3.87 22.48
C GLY A 320 -9.03 -2.43 21.95
N GLN A 321 -8.32 -1.55 22.65
CA GLN A 321 -8.22 -0.12 22.35
C GLN A 321 -6.96 0.20 21.56
N GLN A 322 -7.03 1.29 20.80
CA GLN A 322 -5.88 1.84 20.10
C GLN A 322 -4.95 2.51 21.11
N LYS A 323 -3.67 2.12 21.10
CA LYS A 323 -2.61 2.71 21.92
C LYS A 323 -1.55 3.33 21.03
N THR A 324 -0.83 4.28 21.61
CA THR A 324 0.29 4.96 20.96
C THR A 324 1.53 4.80 21.82
N ILE A 325 2.66 4.51 21.17
CA ILE A 325 3.99 4.65 21.75
C ILE A 325 4.85 5.52 20.84
N GLU A 326 5.88 6.15 21.40
CA GLU A 326 6.79 7.01 20.66
C GLU A 326 8.23 6.55 20.86
N SER A 327 8.99 6.55 19.78
CA SER A 327 10.44 6.32 19.76
C SER A 327 11.13 7.59 19.31
N ILE A 328 12.21 7.98 19.98
CA ILE A 328 13.03 9.14 19.62
C ILE A 328 14.41 8.64 19.19
N ASN A 329 14.75 8.84 17.92
CA ASN A 329 15.98 8.35 17.31
C ASN A 329 16.81 9.50 16.78
N ARG A 330 18.11 9.50 17.07
CA ARG A 330 19.03 10.58 16.67
C ARG A 330 19.81 10.20 15.40
N PRO A 331 20.21 11.20 14.59
CA PRO A 331 21.00 10.96 13.38
C PRO A 331 22.45 10.62 13.71
N ASP A 332 23.07 9.88 12.79
CA ASP A 332 24.53 9.79 12.72
C ASP A 332 25.16 11.04 12.06
N ASN A 333 26.49 11.03 11.88
CA ASN A 333 27.23 12.14 11.30
C ASN A 333 26.85 12.48 9.84
N THR A 334 26.12 11.59 9.16
CA THR A 334 25.61 11.79 7.79
C THR A 334 24.15 12.22 7.75
N GLY A 335 23.51 12.34 8.92
CA GLY A 335 22.09 12.63 9.04
C GLY A 335 21.19 11.40 8.95
N LEU A 336 21.73 10.18 8.82
CA LEU A 336 20.91 8.97 8.78
C LEU A 336 20.40 8.63 10.18
N VAL A 337 19.10 8.42 10.30
CA VAL A 337 18.42 8.02 11.53
C VAL A 337 17.83 6.64 11.32
N LYS A 338 18.14 5.69 12.20
CA LYS A 338 17.53 4.35 12.20
C LYS A 338 16.63 4.19 13.41
N ALA A 339 15.34 3.97 13.16
CA ALA A 339 14.36 3.60 14.17
C ALA A 339 14.12 2.09 14.11
N ASP A 340 14.81 1.36 14.98
CA ASP A 340 14.58 -0.07 15.18
C ASP A 340 13.39 -0.28 16.12
N LEU A 341 12.31 -0.82 15.58
CA LEU A 341 11.05 -1.02 16.29
C LEU A 341 10.86 -2.48 16.73
N SER A 342 11.84 -3.34 16.46
CA SER A 342 11.71 -4.80 16.55
C SER A 342 11.26 -5.27 17.94
N SER A 343 11.96 -4.86 19.00
CA SER A 343 11.66 -5.29 20.37
C SER A 343 10.24 -4.90 20.82
N PHE A 344 9.77 -3.73 20.39
CA PHE A 344 8.41 -3.30 20.68
C PHE A 344 7.38 -4.12 19.89
N LEU A 345 7.58 -4.29 18.59
CA LEU A 345 6.66 -5.05 17.74
C LEU A 345 6.60 -6.54 18.15
N GLN A 346 7.71 -7.12 18.63
CA GLN A 346 7.73 -8.46 19.22
C GLN A 346 6.82 -8.56 20.45
N SER A 347 6.72 -7.51 21.25
CA SER A 347 5.85 -7.49 22.44
C SER A 347 4.34 -7.50 22.11
N LEU A 348 3.98 -7.15 20.87
CA LEU A 348 2.59 -7.14 20.40
C LEU A 348 2.06 -8.54 20.09
N VAL A 349 2.95 -9.51 19.82
CA VAL A 349 2.58 -10.87 19.46
C VAL A 349 2.96 -11.85 20.56
N LYS A 350 2.12 -12.86 20.81
CA LYS A 350 2.26 -13.81 21.93
C LYS A 350 1.94 -15.23 21.48
N PRO A 351 2.66 -16.25 21.97
CA PRO A 351 2.38 -17.66 21.65
C PRO A 351 1.19 -18.19 22.47
N VAL A 352 0.04 -17.55 22.35
CA VAL A 352 -1.22 -17.91 23.02
C VAL A 352 -2.21 -18.34 21.95
N ASP A 353 -2.86 -19.48 22.16
CA ASP A 353 -3.89 -19.99 21.27
C ASP A 353 -5.21 -20.02 22.02
N GLU A 354 -6.21 -19.34 21.48
CA GLU A 354 -7.57 -19.22 22.00
C GLU A 354 -8.59 -19.93 21.09
N SER A 355 -8.12 -20.66 20.07
CA SER A 355 -9.01 -21.45 19.21
C SER A 355 -9.60 -22.61 20.00
N ASP A 356 -10.93 -22.69 19.98
CA ASP A 356 -11.72 -23.80 20.50
C ASP A 356 -12.05 -24.84 19.41
N TYR A 357 -11.56 -24.63 18.19
CA TYR A 357 -11.85 -25.45 17.00
C TYR A 357 -13.33 -25.49 16.58
N ALA A 358 -14.15 -24.51 16.99
CA ALA A 358 -15.54 -24.40 16.57
C ALA A 358 -15.69 -23.73 15.20
N LEU A 359 -14.79 -22.80 14.86
CA LEU A 359 -14.81 -22.06 13.59
C LEU A 359 -13.93 -22.73 12.53
N VAL A 360 -14.45 -22.81 11.31
CA VAL A 360 -13.69 -23.33 10.16
C VAL A 360 -12.60 -22.35 9.73
N ASN A 361 -12.89 -21.04 9.75
CA ASN A 361 -11.91 -19.97 9.57
C ASN A 361 -11.74 -19.23 10.89
N TYR A 362 -10.58 -19.35 11.52
CA TYR A 362 -10.26 -18.72 12.80
C TYR A 362 -9.14 -17.68 12.62
N ARG A 363 -9.41 -16.41 12.94
CA ARG A 363 -8.40 -15.36 12.99
C ARG A 363 -7.62 -15.42 14.30
N ASP A 364 -6.31 -15.60 14.18
CA ASP A 364 -5.40 -15.63 15.32
C ASP A 364 -4.90 -14.22 15.67
N ALA A 365 -5.57 -13.62 16.66
CA ALA A 365 -5.28 -12.26 17.13
C ALA A 365 -4.00 -12.17 17.98
N ASN A 366 -3.47 -13.29 18.46
CA ASN A 366 -2.28 -13.32 19.33
C ASN A 366 -0.99 -13.48 18.52
N LEU A 367 -1.05 -14.18 17.39
CA LEU A 367 0.11 -14.43 16.52
C LEU A 367 0.30 -13.38 15.41
N SER A 368 -0.58 -12.37 15.32
CA SER A 368 -0.42 -11.27 14.37
C SER A 368 -0.91 -9.95 14.94
N ALA A 369 -0.29 -8.85 14.53
CA ALA A 369 -0.68 -7.50 14.94
C ALA A 369 -0.53 -6.51 13.78
N SER A 370 -1.29 -5.42 13.85
CA SER A 370 -1.21 -4.31 12.90
C SER A 370 -0.80 -3.03 13.62
N TYR A 371 -0.09 -2.16 12.92
CA TYR A 371 0.37 -0.88 13.44
C TYR A 371 0.47 0.16 12.33
N SER A 372 0.29 1.42 12.67
CA SER A 372 0.49 2.57 11.79
C SER A 372 1.65 3.39 12.31
N ILE A 373 2.38 4.01 11.39
CA ILE A 373 3.56 4.82 11.70
C ILE A 373 3.30 6.25 11.29
N SER A 374 3.70 7.17 12.15
CA SER A 374 3.91 8.54 11.77
C SER A 374 5.21 9.06 12.35
N TYR A 375 5.83 10.02 11.68
CA TYR A 375 7.11 10.57 12.13
C TYR A 375 7.16 12.08 12.01
N ALA A 376 7.91 12.70 12.91
CA ALA A 376 8.13 14.13 12.94
C ALA A 376 9.59 14.42 13.28
N PRO A 377 10.25 15.38 12.59
CA PRO A 377 11.48 15.93 13.09
C PRO A 377 11.24 16.74 14.36
N GLN A 378 12.15 16.59 15.31
CA GLN A 378 12.19 17.28 16.59
C GLN A 378 13.58 17.92 16.76
N TYR A 379 13.64 19.16 17.21
CA TYR A 379 14.89 19.89 17.48
C TYR A 379 14.61 21.06 18.42
N ASP A 380 15.65 21.62 19.03
CA ASP A 380 15.48 22.80 19.88
C ASP A 380 15.57 24.10 19.07
N ASP A 381 14.80 25.11 19.45
CA ASP A 381 14.85 26.44 18.86
C ASP A 381 16.03 27.28 19.38
N ALA A 382 16.04 28.57 19.01
CA ALA A 382 17.07 29.51 19.45
C ALA A 382 17.18 29.69 20.97
N ASN A 383 16.09 29.44 21.69
CA ASN A 383 15.95 29.65 23.13
C ASN A 383 16.09 28.34 23.91
N GLY A 384 16.40 27.23 23.22
CA GLY A 384 16.46 25.89 23.83
C GLY A 384 15.08 25.29 24.10
N GLN A 385 14.02 25.81 23.48
CA GLN A 385 12.69 25.23 23.56
C GLN A 385 12.53 24.14 22.50
N GLU A 386 12.05 22.97 22.92
CA GLU A 386 11.80 21.85 22.02
C GLU A 386 10.70 22.20 21.00
N ILE A 387 11.01 22.04 19.72
CA ILE A 387 10.09 22.14 18.59
C ILE A 387 9.89 20.74 18.02
N VAL A 388 8.62 20.31 17.97
CA VAL A 388 8.20 19.12 17.24
C VAL A 388 7.43 19.59 16.02
N SER A 389 7.92 19.22 14.84
CA SER A 389 7.22 19.53 13.59
C SER A 389 5.92 18.71 13.49
N PRO A 390 4.99 19.09 12.60
CA PRO A 390 3.82 18.26 12.33
C PRO A 390 4.21 16.83 11.93
N TYR A 391 3.44 15.87 12.40
CA TYR A 391 3.63 14.47 12.03
C TYR A 391 3.29 14.24 10.57
N TYR A 392 4.14 13.47 9.89
CA TYR A 392 3.81 12.84 8.62
C TYR A 392 3.26 11.44 8.90
N ASP A 393 1.99 11.21 8.56
CA ASP A 393 1.35 9.91 8.70
C ASP A 393 1.60 9.04 7.47
N MET A 394 2.08 7.82 7.68
CA MET A 394 2.17 6.83 6.59
C MET A 394 0.76 6.38 6.20
N GLN A 395 0.47 6.43 4.91
CA GLN A 395 -0.89 6.22 4.38
C GLN A 395 -1.46 4.82 4.64
N HIS A 396 -0.59 3.82 4.78
CA HIS A 396 -0.99 2.42 4.94
C HIS A 396 -0.41 1.82 6.22
N PRO A 397 -1.18 0.97 6.93
CA PRO A 397 -0.68 0.25 8.07
C PRO A 397 0.34 -0.82 7.66
N PHE A 398 1.14 -1.23 8.64
CA PHE A 398 2.07 -2.34 8.59
C PHE A 398 1.58 -3.47 9.49
N TYR A 399 2.10 -4.66 9.25
CA TYR A 399 1.68 -5.86 9.94
C TYR A 399 2.89 -6.67 10.39
N VAL A 400 2.76 -7.31 11.54
CA VAL A 400 3.70 -8.32 12.03
C VAL A 400 3.01 -9.64 12.28
N VAL A 401 3.74 -10.72 11.99
CA VAL A 401 3.35 -12.10 12.34
C VAL A 401 4.43 -12.67 13.26
N TYR A 402 4.03 -13.55 14.18
CA TYR A 402 4.91 -14.32 15.06
C TYR A 402 5.80 -15.28 14.25
N ALA A 403 6.72 -14.76 13.45
CA ALA A 403 7.54 -15.53 12.53
C ALA A 403 9.02 -15.14 12.69
N ALA A 404 9.90 -16.06 12.30
CA ALA A 404 11.35 -15.89 12.28
C ALA A 404 11.90 -16.41 10.95
N LYS A 405 12.24 -15.50 10.04
CA LYS A 405 12.81 -15.79 8.72
C LYS A 405 14.30 -16.10 8.81
N GLN A 406 14.78 -17.03 8.00
CA GLN A 406 16.17 -17.46 8.00
C GLN A 406 17.06 -16.46 7.28
N LEU A 407 18.35 -16.43 7.65
CA LEU A 407 19.34 -15.63 6.94
C LEU A 407 19.46 -16.13 5.49
N GLY A 408 19.32 -15.22 4.52
CA GLY A 408 19.37 -15.56 3.09
C GLY A 408 18.01 -15.81 2.44
N ASP A 409 16.90 -15.71 3.18
CA ASP A 409 15.56 -15.67 2.59
C ASP A 409 15.46 -14.53 1.54
N ARG A 410 14.81 -14.81 0.41
CA ARG A 410 14.74 -13.89 -0.76
C ARG A 410 14.28 -12.47 -0.39
N PHE A 411 13.36 -12.37 0.56
CA PHE A 411 12.77 -11.10 0.99
C PHE A 411 13.23 -10.70 2.41
N GLY A 412 14.33 -11.28 2.89
CA GLY A 412 14.84 -11.05 4.25
C GLY A 412 13.78 -11.37 5.31
N GLY A 413 13.51 -10.40 6.19
CA GLY A 413 12.51 -10.50 7.26
C GLY A 413 11.06 -10.24 6.83
N ASN A 414 10.81 -9.89 5.56
CA ASN A 414 9.47 -9.58 5.07
C ASN A 414 8.72 -10.87 4.65
N MET A 415 7.40 -10.88 4.85
CA MET A 415 6.52 -12.03 4.61
C MET A 415 5.97 -12.11 3.17
N ALA A 416 6.53 -11.36 2.21
CA ALA A 416 6.04 -11.25 0.83
C ALA A 416 5.76 -12.58 0.12
N ALA A 417 6.46 -13.67 0.45
CA ALA A 417 6.20 -15.00 -0.11
C ALA A 417 4.87 -15.64 0.35
N TYR A 418 4.23 -15.08 1.38
CA TYR A 418 3.05 -15.63 2.06
C TYR A 418 1.86 -14.65 2.08
N VAL A 419 2.02 -13.46 1.50
CA VAL A 419 0.96 -12.44 1.44
C VAL A 419 0.25 -12.53 0.09
N PRO A 420 -1.05 -12.85 0.07
CA PRO A 420 -1.82 -12.93 -1.17
C PRO A 420 -2.07 -11.54 -1.76
N PHE A 421 -2.06 -11.46 -3.08
CA PHE A 421 -2.45 -10.27 -3.84
C PHE A 421 -3.46 -10.66 -4.91
N LYS A 422 -4.37 -9.75 -5.25
CA LYS A 422 -5.40 -9.93 -6.26
C LYS A 422 -4.81 -10.11 -7.65
N THR A 423 -3.75 -9.36 -7.97
CA THR A 423 -3.05 -9.45 -9.26
C THR A 423 -1.55 -9.52 -9.05
N LEU A 424 -0.86 -10.31 -9.88
CA LEU A 424 0.60 -10.45 -9.84
C LEU A 424 1.16 -10.31 -11.25
N THR A 425 2.21 -9.49 -11.38
CA THR A 425 2.92 -9.26 -12.65
C THR A 425 4.35 -9.82 -12.61
N GLY A 426 5.02 -9.88 -13.76
CA GLY A 426 6.46 -10.19 -13.82
C GLY A 426 6.85 -11.61 -13.39
N GLY A 427 5.94 -12.58 -13.47
CA GLY A 427 6.20 -13.98 -13.09
C GLY A 427 6.24 -14.24 -11.58
N ALA A 428 5.79 -13.28 -10.77
CA ALA A 428 5.61 -13.50 -9.34
C ALA A 428 4.60 -14.63 -9.07
N GLN A 429 4.88 -15.43 -8.04
CA GLN A 429 4.05 -16.57 -7.67
C GLN A 429 3.02 -16.16 -6.63
N PRO A 430 1.83 -16.80 -6.60
CA PRO A 430 0.85 -16.62 -5.53
C PRO A 430 1.43 -16.91 -4.13
N ALA A 431 0.70 -16.51 -3.09
CA ALA A 431 1.15 -16.69 -1.71
C ALA A 431 1.26 -18.16 -1.31
N LYS A 432 2.31 -18.50 -0.56
CA LYS A 432 2.42 -19.81 0.09
C LYS A 432 1.58 -19.86 1.36
N TRP A 433 1.20 -21.07 1.75
CA TRP A 433 0.60 -21.31 3.05
C TRP A 433 1.64 -21.19 4.16
N LEU A 434 1.21 -20.80 5.36
CA LEU A 434 2.07 -20.67 6.53
C LEU A 434 2.26 -22.04 7.19
N THR A 435 3.13 -22.84 6.60
CA THR A 435 3.62 -24.09 7.18
C THR A 435 5.10 -24.24 6.87
N ASP A 436 5.84 -24.92 7.75
CA ASP A 436 7.25 -25.25 7.49
C ASP A 436 7.39 -26.58 6.74
N PHE A 437 6.30 -27.37 6.65
CA PHE A 437 6.27 -28.62 5.91
C PHE A 437 5.98 -28.36 4.44
N ALA A 438 6.78 -28.95 3.55
CA ALA A 438 6.45 -28.97 2.13
C ALA A 438 5.16 -29.79 1.87
N GLU A 439 4.95 -30.86 2.64
CA GLU A 439 3.79 -31.75 2.57
C GLU A 439 3.33 -32.07 4.01
N PRO A 440 2.53 -31.20 4.66
CA PRO A 440 2.00 -31.46 5.99
C PRO A 440 1.10 -32.70 5.99
N ALA A 441 0.93 -33.32 7.16
CA ALA A 441 0.11 -34.51 7.32
C ALA A 441 -1.11 -34.24 8.21
N TYR A 442 -2.29 -34.52 7.67
CA TYR A 442 -3.55 -34.59 8.40
C TYR A 442 -3.70 -35.99 9.01
N SER A 443 -3.82 -36.08 10.33
CA SER A 443 -4.08 -37.36 11.01
C SER A 443 -5.58 -37.51 11.32
N LYS A 444 -6.19 -38.60 10.87
CA LYS A 444 -7.61 -38.88 11.08
C LYS A 444 -7.97 -38.82 12.56
N SER A 445 -9.05 -38.09 12.89
CA SER A 445 -9.53 -37.89 14.27
C SER A 445 -8.60 -37.07 15.18
N TYR A 446 -7.63 -36.35 14.61
CA TYR A 446 -6.84 -35.34 15.29
C TYR A 446 -7.20 -33.94 14.76
N PRO A 447 -7.13 -32.90 15.61
CA PRO A 447 -7.32 -31.52 15.16
C PRO A 447 -6.19 -31.11 14.22
N PHE A 448 -6.53 -30.47 13.10
CA PHE A 448 -5.57 -29.98 12.12
C PHE A 448 -6.10 -28.68 11.50
N ASP A 449 -5.31 -27.62 11.60
CA ASP A 449 -5.55 -26.38 10.88
C ASP A 449 -4.28 -25.97 10.12
N ILE A 450 -4.44 -25.11 9.11
CA ILE A 450 -3.32 -24.58 8.34
C ILE A 450 -3.44 -23.06 8.21
N GLY A 451 -2.33 -22.37 8.41
CA GLY A 451 -2.29 -20.90 8.46
C GLY A 451 -2.18 -20.24 7.09
N PHE A 452 -2.77 -19.06 6.95
CA PHE A 452 -2.58 -18.15 5.82
C PHE A 452 -2.76 -16.69 6.27
N ILE A 453 -2.21 -15.75 5.52
CA ILE A 453 -2.34 -14.30 5.79
C ILE A 453 -3.47 -13.74 4.93
N TYR A 454 -4.32 -12.92 5.53
CA TYR A 454 -5.29 -12.11 4.81
C TYR A 454 -4.72 -10.70 4.61
N SER A 455 -4.45 -10.31 3.36
CA SER A 455 -3.87 -9.00 3.03
C SER A 455 -4.94 -7.93 2.78
N GLU A 456 -4.52 -6.66 2.83
CA GLU A 456 -5.37 -5.53 2.49
C GLU A 456 -5.87 -5.53 1.04
N ASP A 457 -5.13 -6.15 0.12
CA ASP A 457 -5.41 -6.13 -1.33
C ASP A 457 -6.54 -7.09 -1.73
N ILE A 458 -6.74 -8.16 -0.95
CA ILE A 458 -7.83 -9.13 -1.15
C ILE A 458 -9.06 -8.83 -0.28
N LEU A 459 -9.04 -7.73 0.48
CA LEU A 459 -10.17 -7.32 1.31
C LEU A 459 -11.39 -6.97 0.46
N GLY A 460 -12.54 -7.51 0.85
CA GLY A 460 -13.81 -7.32 0.14
C GLY A 460 -14.02 -8.28 -1.04
N LEU A 461 -13.08 -9.19 -1.30
CA LEU A 461 -13.32 -10.33 -2.18
C LEU A 461 -14.05 -11.44 -1.43
N ASP A 462 -14.99 -12.10 -2.09
CA ASP A 462 -15.67 -13.30 -1.58
C ASP A 462 -14.75 -14.51 -1.74
N LEU A 463 -13.80 -14.64 -0.81
CA LEU A 463 -12.82 -15.71 -0.85
C LEU A 463 -13.42 -17.05 -0.43
N TYR A 464 -12.97 -18.11 -1.09
CA TYR A 464 -13.21 -19.48 -0.67
C TYR A 464 -11.94 -20.32 -0.78
N CYS A 465 -11.82 -21.31 0.10
CA CYS A 465 -10.83 -22.36 -0.05
C CYS A 465 -11.44 -23.50 -0.85
N GLU A 466 -10.84 -23.81 -1.99
CA GLU A 466 -11.12 -25.04 -2.73
C GLU A 466 -10.24 -26.17 -2.21
N MET A 467 -10.89 -27.26 -1.80
CA MET A 467 -10.27 -28.52 -1.48
C MET A 467 -10.58 -29.55 -2.55
N GLU A 468 -9.56 -30.26 -3.03
CA GLU A 468 -9.71 -31.34 -4.00
C GLU A 468 -9.03 -32.61 -3.47
N LEU A 469 -9.73 -33.75 -3.54
CA LEU A 469 -9.21 -35.03 -3.06
C LEU A 469 -8.37 -35.71 -4.14
N LEU A 470 -7.22 -36.25 -3.73
CA LEU A 470 -6.22 -36.82 -4.65
C LEU A 470 -5.93 -38.30 -4.33
N ASP A 471 -5.60 -39.05 -5.36
CA ASP A 471 -5.14 -40.45 -5.27
C ASP A 471 -3.67 -40.58 -4.85
N VAL A 472 -3.17 -41.82 -4.78
CA VAL A 472 -1.76 -42.13 -4.44
C VAL A 472 -0.74 -41.53 -5.42
N ASN A 473 -1.15 -41.22 -6.65
CA ASN A 473 -0.33 -40.61 -7.69
C ASN A 473 -0.48 -39.09 -7.75
N ARG A 474 -1.14 -38.48 -6.75
CA ARG A 474 -1.45 -37.04 -6.66
C ARG A 474 -2.33 -36.53 -7.81
N LYS A 475 -3.19 -37.40 -8.35
CA LYS A 475 -4.18 -37.00 -9.35
C LYS A 475 -5.54 -36.79 -8.69
N PRO A 476 -6.33 -35.80 -9.15
CA PRO A 476 -7.70 -35.63 -8.70
C PRO A 476 -8.50 -36.92 -8.79
N LEU A 477 -9.24 -37.23 -7.72
CA LEU A 477 -10.18 -38.33 -7.75
C LEU A 477 -11.36 -38.01 -8.68
N PRO A 478 -11.88 -39.01 -9.42
CA PRO A 478 -13.03 -38.80 -10.29
C PRO A 478 -14.27 -38.42 -9.46
N GLY A 479 -14.81 -37.23 -9.72
CA GLY A 479 -15.97 -36.65 -9.02
C GLY A 479 -16.00 -35.12 -9.17
N GLY A 480 -17.02 -34.48 -8.61
CA GLY A 480 -17.19 -33.03 -8.64
C GLY A 480 -17.43 -32.44 -7.24
N THR A 481 -17.90 -31.19 -7.21
CA THR A 481 -18.29 -30.48 -5.98
C THR A 481 -19.60 -30.99 -5.36
N GLN A 482 -20.32 -31.86 -6.04
CA GLN A 482 -21.54 -32.52 -5.55
C GLN A 482 -21.46 -34.03 -5.78
N ALA A 483 -22.11 -34.78 -4.89
CA ALA A 483 -22.32 -36.20 -5.11
C ALA A 483 -23.34 -36.42 -6.22
N VAL A 484 -23.01 -37.29 -7.18
CA VAL A 484 -23.91 -37.69 -8.27
C VAL A 484 -24.62 -38.97 -7.85
N ALA A 485 -25.95 -38.88 -7.73
CA ALA A 485 -26.80 -40.02 -7.44
C ALA A 485 -27.49 -40.54 -8.72
N LEU A 486 -27.75 -41.84 -8.77
CA LEU A 486 -28.54 -42.47 -9.82
C LEU A 486 -29.98 -42.00 -9.73
N LEU A 487 -30.54 -41.75 -10.92
CA LEU A 487 -31.93 -41.39 -11.12
C LEU A 487 -32.65 -42.56 -11.78
N ASN A 488 -33.91 -42.76 -11.42
CA ASN A 488 -34.86 -43.57 -12.18
C ASN A 488 -35.20 -42.86 -13.50
N GLU A 489 -35.84 -43.56 -14.44
CA GLU A 489 -36.29 -42.98 -15.72
C GLU A 489 -37.26 -41.80 -15.56
N ASP A 490 -37.94 -41.70 -14.43
CA ASP A 490 -38.85 -40.61 -14.07
C ASP A 490 -38.16 -39.40 -13.41
N GLY A 491 -36.83 -39.44 -13.24
CA GLY A 491 -36.05 -38.40 -12.58
C GLY A 491 -36.12 -38.41 -11.05
N SER A 492 -36.73 -39.42 -10.42
CA SER A 492 -36.65 -39.64 -8.97
C SER A 492 -35.34 -40.32 -8.58
N TRP A 493 -34.86 -40.10 -7.34
CA TRP A 493 -33.63 -40.74 -6.87
C TRP A 493 -33.82 -42.24 -6.69
N LEU A 494 -32.87 -43.02 -7.20
CA LEU A 494 -32.81 -44.46 -6.91
C LEU A 494 -32.29 -44.64 -5.47
N LEU A 495 -33.05 -45.34 -4.64
CA LEU A 495 -32.79 -45.47 -3.20
C LEU A 495 -32.33 -46.89 -2.83
N ASN A 496 -31.45 -47.00 -1.83
CA ASN A 496 -31.08 -48.21 -1.13
C ASN A 496 -32.25 -48.74 -0.29
N GLN A 497 -32.13 -49.99 0.20
CA GLN A 497 -33.11 -50.59 1.11
C GLN A 497 -33.26 -49.82 2.43
N ASP A 498 -32.24 -49.05 2.83
CA ASP A 498 -32.26 -48.17 3.99
C ASP A 498 -32.79 -46.75 3.69
N GLY A 499 -33.23 -46.49 2.46
CA GLY A 499 -33.75 -45.20 2.01
C GLY A 499 -32.68 -44.17 1.61
N THR A 500 -31.39 -44.52 1.65
CA THR A 500 -30.31 -43.61 1.20
C THR A 500 -30.18 -43.59 -0.33
N LYS A 501 -29.70 -42.50 -0.92
CA LYS A 501 -29.54 -42.39 -2.39
C LYS A 501 -28.41 -43.31 -2.89
N TYR A 502 -28.61 -43.95 -4.04
CA TYR A 502 -27.53 -44.66 -4.74
C TYR A 502 -26.56 -43.65 -5.37
N ILE A 503 -25.41 -43.43 -4.74
CA ILE A 503 -24.37 -42.52 -5.22
C ILE A 503 -23.44 -43.28 -6.19
N ILE A 504 -23.24 -42.75 -7.39
CA ILE A 504 -22.31 -43.27 -8.41
C ILE A 504 -21.01 -42.48 -8.52
N ALA A 505 -21.00 -41.23 -8.06
CA ALA A 505 -19.77 -40.47 -7.85
C ALA A 505 -19.90 -39.63 -6.58
N GLY A 506 -18.94 -39.78 -5.65
CA GLY A 506 -18.91 -38.98 -4.43
C GLY A 506 -18.56 -37.51 -4.69
N GLN A 507 -18.82 -36.65 -3.71
CA GLN A 507 -18.25 -35.32 -3.68
C GLN A 507 -16.74 -35.44 -3.44
N MET A 508 -15.94 -35.09 -4.45
CA MET A 508 -14.47 -35.21 -4.43
C MET A 508 -13.75 -33.85 -4.39
N ALA A 509 -14.52 -32.76 -4.49
CA ALA A 509 -14.06 -31.41 -4.23
C ALA A 509 -15.05 -30.68 -3.32
N SER A 510 -14.57 -29.74 -2.53
CA SER A 510 -15.41 -28.89 -1.68
C SER A 510 -14.90 -27.47 -1.65
N THR A 511 -15.82 -26.53 -1.49
CA THR A 511 -15.50 -25.11 -1.37
C THR A 511 -15.95 -24.63 0.00
N THR A 512 -15.04 -24.04 0.75
CA THR A 512 -15.30 -23.48 2.08
C THR A 512 -15.17 -21.97 2.00
N ALA A 513 -16.25 -21.25 2.24
CA ALA A 513 -16.22 -19.79 2.29
C ALA A 513 -15.31 -19.30 3.42
N LEU A 514 -14.48 -18.29 3.14
CA LEU A 514 -13.54 -17.70 4.09
C LEU A 514 -14.02 -16.29 4.44
N ALA A 515 -14.42 -16.10 5.70
CA ALA A 515 -14.75 -14.77 6.19
C ALA A 515 -13.58 -13.79 6.04
N ALA A 516 -13.85 -12.58 5.55
CA ALA A 516 -12.84 -11.53 5.37
C ALA A 516 -12.35 -11.00 6.73
N GLN A 517 -11.17 -11.42 7.14
CA GLN A 517 -10.60 -11.11 8.46
C GLN A 517 -9.11 -10.79 8.34
N LEU A 518 -8.72 -9.51 8.30
CA LEU A 518 -7.32 -9.09 8.22
C LEU A 518 -6.50 -9.66 9.38
N GLY A 519 -5.39 -10.34 9.10
CA GLY A 519 -4.62 -11.03 10.13
C GLY A 519 -4.07 -12.37 9.66
N LEU A 520 -3.38 -13.05 10.58
CA LEU A 520 -3.18 -14.49 10.49
C LEU A 520 -4.51 -15.20 10.66
N ASN A 521 -4.86 -16.05 9.71
CA ASN A 521 -6.04 -16.91 9.76
C ASN A 521 -5.63 -18.37 9.69
N ARG A 522 -6.42 -19.23 10.32
CA ARG A 522 -6.24 -20.68 10.33
C ARG A 522 -7.49 -21.34 9.77
N LEU A 523 -7.27 -22.18 8.75
CA LEU A 523 -8.30 -23.00 8.14
C LEU A 523 -8.31 -24.37 8.82
N LEU A 524 -9.35 -24.65 9.60
CA LEU A 524 -9.59 -25.94 10.23
C LEU A 524 -10.08 -26.96 9.19
N ILE A 525 -9.43 -28.13 9.17
CA ILE A 525 -9.83 -29.27 8.34
C ILE A 525 -10.46 -30.33 9.23
N ASN A 526 -11.76 -30.57 9.05
CA ASN A 526 -12.50 -31.58 9.83
C ASN A 526 -13.32 -32.56 8.95
N ASN A 527 -13.05 -32.59 7.65
CA ASN A 527 -13.80 -33.40 6.70
C ASN A 527 -13.58 -34.90 6.92
N ASN A 528 -14.61 -35.69 6.59
CA ASN A 528 -14.47 -37.13 6.51
C ASN A 528 -13.98 -37.52 5.11
N PHE A 529 -12.82 -38.18 5.03
CA PHE A 529 -12.18 -38.53 3.77
C PHE A 529 -12.55 -39.96 3.33
N PRO A 530 -12.85 -40.17 2.04
CA PRO A 530 -13.14 -41.50 1.51
C PRO A 530 -11.87 -42.39 1.48
N PRO A 531 -12.01 -43.73 1.47
CA PRO A 531 -10.88 -44.64 1.57
C PRO A 531 -9.83 -44.51 0.45
N ASN A 532 -10.24 -44.06 -0.73
CA ASN A 532 -9.38 -43.88 -1.90
C ASN A 532 -8.58 -42.56 -1.92
N ALA A 533 -8.95 -41.57 -1.09
CA ALA A 533 -8.24 -40.29 -1.02
C ALA A 533 -6.96 -40.44 -0.19
N GLN A 534 -5.78 -40.30 -0.80
CA GLN A 534 -4.48 -40.37 -0.10
C GLN A 534 -3.92 -39.00 0.24
N TYR A 535 -4.30 -37.98 -0.53
CA TYR A 535 -3.95 -36.60 -0.29
C TYR A 535 -5.17 -35.71 -0.53
N PHE A 536 -5.09 -34.47 -0.11
CA PHE A 536 -5.96 -33.40 -0.61
C PHE A 536 -5.12 -32.16 -0.89
N SER A 537 -5.54 -31.38 -1.87
CA SER A 537 -4.98 -30.07 -2.16
C SER A 537 -5.86 -28.96 -1.60
N LEU A 538 -5.24 -27.85 -1.21
CA LEU A 538 -5.89 -26.63 -0.75
C LEU A 538 -5.42 -25.44 -1.59
N THR A 539 -6.37 -24.66 -2.12
CA THR A 539 -6.08 -23.41 -2.84
C THR A 539 -7.12 -22.37 -2.48
N ILE A 540 -6.70 -21.16 -2.10
CA ILE A 540 -7.62 -20.04 -1.86
C ILE A 540 -7.86 -19.33 -3.19
N LYS A 541 -9.13 -19.14 -3.51
CA LYS A 541 -9.60 -18.52 -4.74
C LYS A 541 -10.68 -17.49 -4.48
N TYR A 542 -10.94 -16.68 -5.49
CA TYR A 542 -12.16 -15.88 -5.60
C TYR A 542 -12.65 -15.93 -7.05
N ASP A 543 -13.94 -15.77 -7.25
CA ASP A 543 -14.52 -15.62 -8.57
C ASP A 543 -14.72 -14.14 -8.89
N ASP A 544 -14.34 -13.70 -10.08
CA ASP A 544 -14.61 -12.34 -10.52
C ASP A 544 -16.06 -12.14 -11.00
N SER A 545 -16.41 -10.92 -11.44
CA SER A 545 -17.76 -10.61 -11.93
C SER A 545 -18.19 -11.42 -13.16
N ASN A 546 -17.24 -12.08 -13.85
CA ASN A 546 -17.50 -12.94 -15.00
C ASN A 546 -17.53 -14.44 -14.61
N ASN A 547 -17.55 -14.76 -13.32
CA ASN A 547 -17.41 -16.12 -12.76
C ASN A 547 -16.12 -16.83 -13.17
N VAL A 548 -15.04 -16.07 -13.40
CA VAL A 548 -13.70 -16.65 -13.61
C VAL A 548 -13.00 -16.77 -12.27
N SER A 549 -12.55 -17.97 -11.93
CA SER A 549 -11.84 -18.25 -10.68
C SER A 549 -10.37 -17.83 -10.76
N HIS A 550 -9.92 -17.08 -9.76
CA HIS A 550 -8.55 -16.60 -9.62
C HIS A 550 -7.94 -17.13 -8.33
N ALA A 551 -6.78 -17.79 -8.42
CA ALA A 551 -6.06 -18.30 -7.26
C ALA A 551 -5.17 -17.21 -6.65
N VAL A 552 -5.30 -17.00 -5.33
CA VAL A 552 -4.48 -16.04 -4.57
C VAL A 552 -3.39 -16.73 -3.74
N THR A 553 -3.48 -18.04 -3.56
CA THR A 553 -2.43 -18.87 -2.97
C THR A 553 -1.95 -19.96 -3.93
N GLN A 554 -0.74 -20.47 -3.66
CA GLN A 554 -0.25 -21.70 -4.27
C GLN A 554 -1.04 -22.89 -3.74
N THR A 555 -1.20 -23.90 -4.57
CA THR A 555 -1.81 -25.16 -4.16
C THR A 555 -0.93 -25.87 -3.14
N GLN A 556 -1.45 -26.08 -1.93
CA GLN A 556 -0.79 -26.86 -0.88
C GLN A 556 -1.34 -28.27 -0.86
N VAL A 557 -0.46 -29.26 -1.00
CA VAL A 557 -0.83 -30.68 -0.88
C VAL A 557 -0.63 -31.12 0.57
N VAL A 558 -1.62 -31.82 1.11
CA VAL A 558 -1.64 -32.37 2.48
C VAL A 558 -1.85 -33.88 2.40
N ARG A 559 -1.01 -34.64 3.09
CA ARG A 559 -1.11 -36.11 3.18
C ARG A 559 -2.20 -36.51 4.17
N ILE A 560 -3.01 -37.50 3.81
CA ILE A 560 -4.03 -38.08 4.70
C ILE A 560 -3.44 -39.31 5.40
N ASP A 561 -3.10 -39.16 6.68
CA ASP A 561 -2.77 -40.27 7.55
C ASP A 561 -4.06 -40.89 8.13
N LYS A 562 -4.37 -42.09 7.64
CA LYS A 562 -5.56 -42.87 8.02
C LYS A 562 -5.29 -43.87 9.13
N THR A 563 -4.05 -44.01 9.58
CA THR A 563 -3.71 -44.96 10.64
C THR A 563 -4.39 -44.52 11.94
N ILE A 564 -4.96 -45.46 12.69
CA ILE A 564 -5.56 -45.19 14.00
C ILE A 564 -4.79 -46.06 14.99
N ASP A 565 -3.87 -45.43 15.73
CA ASP A 565 -3.09 -46.12 16.77
C ASP A 565 -3.32 -45.45 18.12
N ASP A 566 -3.63 -46.26 19.13
CA ASP A 566 -3.95 -45.79 20.47
C ASP A 566 -2.74 -45.19 21.21
N ASN A 567 -1.51 -45.53 20.79
CA ASN A 567 -0.26 -45.10 21.44
C ASN A 567 0.54 -44.09 20.59
N SER A 568 -0.11 -43.02 20.13
CA SER A 568 0.55 -41.97 19.33
C SER A 568 0.77 -40.69 20.15
N VAL A 569 1.92 -40.04 19.97
CA VAL A 569 2.16 -38.69 20.49
C VAL A 569 1.87 -37.69 19.38
N TYR A 570 0.91 -36.81 19.61
CA TYR A 570 0.58 -35.73 18.67
C TYR A 570 1.06 -34.41 19.22
N LEU A 571 1.99 -33.78 18.49
CA LEU A 571 2.57 -32.49 18.84
C LEU A 571 2.09 -31.41 17.90
N ARG A 572 1.99 -30.21 18.44
CA ARG A 572 1.91 -28.97 17.67
C ARG A 572 2.89 -27.93 18.21
N TRP A 573 3.33 -27.04 17.35
CA TRP A 573 4.23 -25.94 17.71
C TRP A 573 4.11 -24.79 16.72
N ILE A 574 4.57 -23.61 17.10
CA ILE A 574 4.61 -22.46 16.19
C ILE A 574 5.87 -22.57 15.33
N GLY A 575 5.65 -22.56 14.02
CA GLY A 575 6.70 -22.67 13.02
C GLY A 575 7.54 -21.40 12.83
N LEU A 576 8.56 -21.49 11.98
CA LEU A 576 9.37 -20.35 11.56
C LEU A 576 8.55 -19.36 10.72
N ASN A 577 7.56 -19.85 9.99
CA ASN A 577 6.64 -19.02 9.20
C ASN A 577 5.49 -18.41 10.04
N GLY A 578 5.36 -18.80 11.31
CA GLY A 578 4.49 -18.13 12.28
C GLY A 578 3.04 -18.59 12.38
N SER A 579 2.76 -19.82 11.95
CA SER A 579 1.52 -20.53 12.24
C SER A 579 1.80 -21.85 12.95
N TRP A 580 0.76 -22.47 13.50
CA TRP A 580 0.83 -23.80 14.08
C TRP A 580 1.14 -24.87 13.03
N ASN A 581 2.14 -25.70 13.32
CA ASN A 581 2.42 -26.95 12.60
C ASN A 581 2.00 -28.14 13.48
N TYR A 582 1.77 -29.28 12.84
CA TYR A 582 1.30 -30.50 13.49
C TYR A 582 2.12 -31.70 13.03
N TYR A 583 2.39 -32.62 13.96
CA TYR A 583 3.02 -33.88 13.62
C TYR A 583 2.65 -34.98 14.61
N ARG A 584 2.40 -36.18 14.07
CA ARG A 584 2.07 -37.39 14.84
C ARG A 584 3.25 -38.36 14.83
N PHE A 585 3.78 -38.67 16.00
CA PHE A 585 4.79 -39.70 16.21
C PHE A 585 4.12 -41.04 16.53
N VAL A 586 4.52 -42.09 15.81
CA VAL A 586 3.95 -43.44 15.90
C VAL A 586 4.98 -44.40 16.52
N TYR A 587 4.51 -45.29 17.40
CA TYR A 587 5.18 -46.51 17.91
C TYR A 587 6.45 -46.37 18.77
N ASN A 588 7.36 -45.44 18.50
CA ASN A 588 8.68 -45.41 19.14
C ASN A 588 8.76 -44.38 20.29
N GLN A 589 8.26 -44.77 21.46
CA GLN A 589 8.31 -43.95 22.68
C GLN A 589 9.14 -44.63 23.77
N GLU A 590 10.10 -43.90 24.33
CA GLU A 590 10.84 -44.31 25.52
C GLU A 590 10.52 -43.34 26.66
N VAL A 591 9.81 -43.83 27.68
CA VAL A 591 9.47 -43.04 28.86
C VAL A 591 10.43 -43.40 29.99
N THR A 592 11.18 -42.41 30.48
CA THR A 592 12.09 -42.56 31.61
C THR A 592 11.67 -41.66 32.75
N LEU A 593 11.74 -42.16 33.98
CA LEU A 593 11.41 -41.42 35.20
C LEU A 593 12.68 -40.97 35.91
N ASP A 594 12.85 -39.67 36.11
CA ASP A 594 13.87 -39.13 37.00
C ASP A 594 13.21 -38.70 38.31
N VAL A 595 13.55 -39.39 39.40
CA VAL A 595 13.05 -39.08 40.74
C VAL A 595 13.86 -37.93 41.32
N GLN A 596 13.21 -36.82 41.66
CA GLN A 596 13.85 -35.69 42.35
C GLN A 596 14.02 -35.99 43.85
N ASN A 597 14.94 -35.28 44.50
CA ASN A 597 15.16 -35.40 45.95
C ASN A 597 13.89 -35.03 46.73
N ALA A 598 13.61 -35.77 47.81
CA ALA A 598 12.42 -35.58 48.62
C ALA A 598 12.40 -34.22 49.32
N VAL A 599 11.27 -33.50 49.28
CA VAL A 599 11.03 -32.25 49.99
C VAL A 599 10.06 -32.52 51.15
N ILE A 600 10.49 -32.23 52.38
CA ILE A 600 9.66 -32.35 53.59
C ILE A 600 8.72 -31.14 53.65
N ILE A 601 7.42 -31.38 53.59
CA ILE A 601 6.40 -30.35 53.83
C ILE A 601 5.87 -30.53 55.24
N LYS A 602 6.10 -29.52 56.10
CA LYS A 602 5.48 -29.46 57.43
C LYS A 602 4.09 -28.84 57.31
N LYS A 603 3.04 -29.61 57.59
CA LYS A 603 1.69 -29.05 57.78
C LYS A 603 1.66 -28.33 59.14
N TYR A 604 1.38 -27.04 59.14
CA TYR A 604 1.08 -26.32 60.37
C TYR A 604 -0.39 -26.53 60.75
N VAL A 605 -0.61 -26.98 61.98
CA VAL A 605 -1.94 -27.14 62.58
C VAL A 605 -2.36 -25.82 63.22
N SER A 606 -3.57 -25.35 62.91
CA SER A 606 -4.13 -24.08 63.43
C SER A 606 -4.90 -24.22 64.75
N ASP A 607 -4.98 -25.43 65.31
CA ASP A 607 -5.75 -25.69 66.53
C ASP A 607 -4.95 -26.53 67.54
N TRP A 608 -4.39 -25.85 68.53
CA TRP A 608 -3.58 -26.44 69.60
C TRP A 608 -4.44 -27.19 70.63
N GLU A 609 -5.75 -26.94 70.69
CA GLU A 609 -6.63 -27.48 71.74
C GLU A 609 -6.98 -28.97 71.54
N ASN A 610 -6.82 -29.51 70.33
CA ASN A 610 -7.19 -30.90 70.00
C ASN A 610 -6.00 -31.88 69.86
N GLN A 611 -4.78 -31.42 70.16
CA GLN A 611 -3.56 -32.25 70.28
C GLN A 611 -3.39 -33.32 69.16
N GLN A 612 -3.60 -32.94 67.90
CA GLN A 612 -3.25 -33.80 66.75
C GLN A 612 -1.73 -33.73 66.50
N GLY A 613 -1.08 -34.89 66.40
CA GLY A 613 0.36 -35.01 66.23
C GLY A 613 0.89 -34.38 64.93
N ILE A 614 2.17 -33.99 64.95
CA ILE A 614 2.90 -33.49 63.77
C ILE A 614 3.05 -34.63 62.77
N GLU A 615 2.41 -34.51 61.59
CA GLU A 615 2.71 -35.37 60.45
C GLU A 615 3.70 -34.65 59.51
N ASP A 616 4.92 -35.18 59.42
CA ASP A 616 5.87 -34.80 58.39
C ASP A 616 5.49 -35.53 57.09
N VAL A 617 5.00 -34.80 56.09
CA VAL A 617 4.70 -35.38 54.78
C VAL A 617 5.92 -35.23 53.88
N ILE A 618 6.51 -36.37 53.47
CA ILE A 618 7.65 -36.41 52.56
C ILE A 618 7.15 -36.35 51.12
N SER A 619 7.05 -35.16 50.52
CA SER A 619 6.71 -35.06 49.10
C SER A 619 7.90 -35.51 48.24
N LYS A 620 7.67 -36.49 47.36
CA LYS A 620 8.58 -36.82 46.25
C LYS A 620 7.86 -36.47 44.95
N SER A 621 8.48 -35.60 44.15
CA SER A 621 8.08 -35.35 42.77
C SER A 621 9.01 -36.15 41.84
N ALA A 622 8.46 -36.68 40.75
CA ALA A 622 9.26 -37.23 39.66
C ALA A 622 8.99 -36.44 38.40
N GLU A 623 10.06 -36.13 37.67
CA GLU A 623 9.98 -35.59 36.32
C GLU A 623 10.01 -36.75 35.34
N GLN A 624 8.95 -36.89 34.55
CA GLN A 624 8.93 -37.86 33.46
C GLN A 624 9.55 -37.25 32.21
N LYS A 625 10.46 -37.98 31.59
CA LYS A 625 10.99 -37.68 30.26
C LYS A 625 10.39 -38.66 29.27
N MET A 626 10.00 -38.17 28.11
CA MET A 626 9.51 -38.97 27.00
C MET A 626 10.35 -38.66 25.77
N LYS A 627 10.99 -39.69 25.22
CA LYS A 627 11.66 -39.64 23.94
C LYS A 627 10.74 -40.21 22.88
N VAL A 628 10.47 -39.44 21.83
CA VAL A 628 9.71 -39.90 20.66
C VAL A 628 10.64 -40.00 19.47
N MET A 629 10.43 -41.00 18.63
CA MET A 629 11.22 -41.21 17.42
C MET A 629 10.32 -41.42 16.21
N ALA A 630 10.78 -40.98 15.05
CA ALA A 630 10.22 -41.28 13.75
C ALA A 630 11.35 -41.77 12.84
N GLU A 631 11.15 -42.94 12.24
CA GLU A 631 12.12 -43.57 11.33
C GLU A 631 11.76 -43.24 9.87
N ASP A 632 12.76 -43.32 8.98
CA ASP A 632 12.60 -43.19 7.53
C ASP A 632 11.93 -41.90 7.01
N LEU A 633 12.16 -40.76 7.68
CA LEU A 633 11.60 -39.48 7.24
C LEU A 633 12.29 -38.94 6.00
N SER A 634 11.51 -38.32 5.11
CA SER A 634 12.05 -37.59 3.98
C SER A 634 12.81 -36.34 4.44
N VAL A 635 13.80 -35.89 3.66
CA VAL A 635 14.53 -34.63 3.93
C VAL A 635 13.58 -33.43 4.09
N ASN A 636 12.47 -33.41 3.35
CA ASN A 636 11.49 -32.33 3.43
C ASN A 636 10.69 -32.35 4.75
N ASP A 637 10.31 -33.53 5.24
CA ASP A 637 9.63 -33.68 6.53
C ASP A 637 10.56 -33.30 7.68
N ILE A 638 11.85 -33.64 7.57
CA ILE A 638 12.87 -33.27 8.56
C ILE A 638 13.04 -31.76 8.63
N LYS A 639 13.10 -31.07 7.49
CA LYS A 639 13.15 -29.58 7.48
C LYS A 639 11.94 -28.96 8.17
N GLY A 640 10.75 -29.51 7.95
CA GLY A 640 9.54 -29.09 8.66
C GLY A 640 9.65 -29.32 10.17
N LEU A 641 10.12 -30.51 10.58
CA LEU A 641 10.32 -30.87 11.98
C LEU A 641 11.43 -30.07 12.68
N GLN A 642 12.48 -29.64 11.97
CA GLN A 642 13.57 -28.83 12.52
C GLN A 642 13.06 -27.50 13.11
N SER A 643 11.95 -26.95 12.59
CA SER A 643 11.33 -25.74 13.13
C SER A 643 10.93 -25.88 14.60
N ILE A 644 10.64 -27.09 15.09
CA ILE A 644 10.23 -27.35 16.48
C ILE A 644 11.28 -26.89 17.49
N LYS A 645 12.56 -26.94 17.12
CA LYS A 645 13.70 -26.54 17.96
C LYS A 645 13.68 -25.06 18.29
N TYR A 646 13.16 -24.26 17.36
CA TYR A 646 13.11 -22.81 17.45
C TYR A 646 11.75 -22.30 17.92
N SER A 647 10.79 -23.21 18.12
CA SER A 647 9.47 -22.85 18.60
C SER A 647 9.55 -22.35 20.05
N PRO A 648 8.91 -21.21 20.37
CA PRO A 648 8.77 -20.76 21.75
C PRO A 648 7.86 -21.67 22.59
N LYS A 649 7.00 -22.45 21.92
CA LYS A 649 5.92 -23.19 22.55
C LYS A 649 5.62 -24.46 21.78
N VAL A 650 5.78 -25.59 22.47
CA VAL A 650 5.44 -26.91 21.96
C VAL A 650 4.36 -27.49 22.84
N GLN A 651 3.33 -28.06 22.24
CA GLN A 651 2.21 -28.63 22.95
C GLN A 651 1.92 -30.04 22.48
N MET A 652 1.60 -30.90 23.43
CA MET A 652 1.17 -32.27 23.22
C MET A 652 -0.34 -32.37 23.41
N LEU A 653 -1.02 -33.12 22.55
CA LEU A 653 -2.45 -33.36 22.67
C LEU A 653 -2.72 -34.33 23.84
N VAL A 654 -3.56 -33.91 24.79
CA VAL A 654 -3.93 -34.72 25.96
C VAL A 654 -5.40 -35.13 25.97
N ASN A 655 -6.26 -34.44 25.21
CA ASN A 655 -7.63 -34.87 24.98
C ASN A 655 -8.07 -34.48 23.56
N LYS A 656 -8.85 -35.34 22.91
CA LYS A 656 -9.41 -35.11 21.57
C LYS A 656 -10.79 -34.44 21.62
N ASN A 657 -11.58 -34.67 22.66
CA ASN A 657 -12.91 -34.09 22.78
C ASN A 657 -13.30 -33.80 24.26
N PRO A 658 -13.40 -32.53 24.69
CA PRO A 658 -12.95 -31.34 23.95
C PRO A 658 -11.44 -31.39 23.72
N VAL A 659 -10.98 -30.75 22.63
CA VAL A 659 -9.55 -30.66 22.30
C VAL A 659 -8.83 -29.96 23.45
N LYS A 660 -7.82 -30.64 24.02
CA LYS A 660 -6.97 -30.07 25.07
C LYS A 660 -5.51 -30.31 24.76
N TRP A 661 -4.74 -29.24 24.90
CA TRP A 661 -3.31 -29.21 24.66
C TRP A 661 -2.56 -28.94 25.96
N GLN A 662 -1.45 -29.65 26.18
CA GLN A 662 -0.57 -29.46 27.31
C GLN A 662 0.80 -28.99 26.81
N THR A 663 1.32 -27.90 27.37
CA THR A 663 2.66 -27.42 27.04
C THR A 663 3.71 -28.40 27.56
N VAL A 664 4.67 -28.77 26.70
CA VAL A 664 5.80 -29.65 27.02
C VAL A 664 7.11 -28.91 26.81
N ILE A 665 8.15 -29.27 27.59
CA ILE A 665 9.47 -28.64 27.50
C ILE A 665 10.39 -29.56 26.71
N LEU A 666 10.91 -29.07 25.58
CA LEU A 666 11.85 -29.82 24.76
C LEU A 666 13.26 -29.84 25.37
N ASN A 667 13.91 -31.00 25.36
CA ASN A 667 15.34 -31.11 25.60
C ASN A 667 16.11 -31.04 24.28
N THR A 668 16.53 -29.84 23.90
CA THR A 668 17.20 -29.56 22.62
C THR A 668 18.57 -30.25 22.47
N ALA A 669 19.18 -30.73 23.57
CA ALA A 669 20.45 -31.47 23.53
C ALA A 669 20.30 -32.92 23.05
N THR A 670 19.08 -33.46 23.02
CA THR A 670 18.79 -34.83 22.57
C THR A 670 18.43 -34.94 21.09
N PHE A 671 18.57 -33.83 20.35
CA PHE A 671 18.28 -33.76 18.93
C PHE A 671 19.35 -34.54 18.14
N ALA A 672 18.94 -35.62 17.48
CA ALA A 672 19.83 -36.41 16.63
C ALA A 672 19.27 -36.41 15.20
N GLU A 673 20.11 -36.00 14.25
CA GLU A 673 19.85 -36.07 12.81
C GLU A 673 21.08 -36.67 12.13
N TYR A 674 20.88 -37.67 11.27
CA TYR A 674 21.94 -38.21 10.43
C TYR A 674 21.35 -38.67 9.10
N GLU A 675 21.78 -38.02 8.02
CA GLU A 675 21.37 -38.36 6.67
C GLU A 675 21.90 -39.72 6.26
N THR A 676 21.01 -40.61 5.83
CA THR A 676 21.42 -41.86 5.18
C THR A 676 21.61 -41.63 3.68
N ARG A 677 22.37 -42.50 3.03
CA ARG A 677 22.66 -42.47 1.59
C ARG A 677 21.39 -42.47 0.69
N ASN A 678 20.22 -42.80 1.26
CA ASN A 678 18.94 -42.91 0.55
C ASN A 678 18.05 -41.66 0.69
N GLY A 679 18.55 -40.56 1.28
CA GLY A 679 17.75 -39.34 1.48
C GLY A 679 16.63 -39.49 2.51
N GLN A 680 16.78 -40.46 3.41
CA GLN A 680 15.93 -40.68 4.57
C GLN A 680 16.77 -40.54 5.84
N ALA A 681 16.19 -40.04 6.93
CA ALA A 681 16.87 -40.00 8.21
C ALA A 681 15.90 -40.19 9.38
N PRO A 682 16.34 -40.84 10.47
CA PRO A 682 15.57 -40.90 11.69
C PRO A 682 15.60 -39.55 12.39
N PHE A 683 14.50 -39.23 13.06
CA PHE A 683 14.37 -38.07 13.92
C PHE A 683 13.98 -38.53 15.32
N SER A 684 14.70 -38.06 16.34
CA SER A 684 14.33 -38.30 17.72
C SER A 684 14.37 -37.02 18.54
N ILE A 685 13.38 -36.84 19.41
CA ILE A 685 13.32 -35.70 20.33
C ILE A 685 12.83 -36.16 21.70
N THR A 686 13.49 -35.67 22.75
CA THR A 686 13.07 -35.89 24.14
C THR A 686 12.43 -34.64 24.70
N PHE A 687 11.33 -34.80 25.43
CA PHE A 687 10.68 -33.73 26.17
C PHE A 687 10.33 -34.14 27.59
N ASN A 688 10.29 -33.16 28.47
CA ASN A 688 9.91 -33.33 29.86
C ASN A 688 8.40 -33.11 29.98
N LEU A 689 7.72 -34.07 30.58
CA LEU A 689 6.32 -33.96 30.99
C LEU A 689 6.25 -33.23 32.35
N PRO A 690 5.10 -32.60 32.68
CA PRO A 690 4.92 -31.96 33.98
C PRO A 690 5.15 -32.94 35.12
N ALA A 691 5.77 -32.47 36.20
CA ALA A 691 6.12 -33.29 37.35
C ALA A 691 4.87 -33.97 37.94
N ILE A 692 4.98 -35.26 38.21
CA ILE A 692 3.92 -36.06 38.83
C ILE A 692 4.28 -36.23 40.31
N ASN A 693 3.32 -35.98 41.20
CA ASN A 693 3.45 -36.37 42.60
C ASN A 693 3.38 -37.90 42.68
N ILE A 694 4.47 -38.53 43.09
CA ILE A 694 4.61 -40.00 43.09
C ILE A 694 4.34 -40.62 44.48
N GLN A 695 3.69 -39.90 45.39
CA GLN A 695 3.21 -40.49 46.64
C GLN A 695 1.81 -41.07 46.46
N THR A 696 1.72 -42.40 46.50
CA THR A 696 0.53 -43.12 46.97
C THR A 696 0.78 -43.55 48.41
N GLN A 697 0.01 -42.94 49.33
CA GLN A 697 -0.05 -43.10 50.79
C GLN A 697 1.14 -42.55 51.60
#